data_AF-A0A255T6X1-F1
#
_entry.id   AF-A0A255T6X1-F1
#
_cell.length_a   1.000
_cell.length_b   1.000
_cell.length_c   1.000
_cell.angle_alpha   90.00
_cell.angle_beta   90.00
_cell.angle_gamma   90.00
#
_symmetry.space_group_name_H-M   'P 1'
#
loop_
_entity.id
_entity.type
_entity.pdbx_description
1 polymer ?
#
loop_
_entity_poly.entity_id
_entity_poly.type
_entity_poly.pdbx_seq_one_letter_code
_entity_poly.pdbx_strand_id
1 'polypeptide(L)'
;MFSTETSFAIDLPKIGQTITDGKSYILINYEKPNKYWSRTPWDGSYYLLDYSSSSYKTSTFTAHQEADGTWYFTVDGRAEEEEPLYVGFQIGAANLNGNLELKAHFVVEPSTDHEGFYKIKSGDDMPCSGTRGLYLHLNSGGEYVVITFYGNQWFPDYYGGVETIDDGTGTPIVKITEDNWIVPLDREHENWAFADTADIPAYYQKVRLYEAITEIEQNRYEDETYLAGYQSLVALTSDIYNKADVTIDELGAAYELIQLKHNLYNEIVKAKELLGEDTDAVLTAAIEKAVSSFNSVNTEAEIEQAISDLANAELNYSLGNGDITDLGKNMSFEDLSAQGGVETSVVGATPAGWNAYVNGTQVSTTEELTAAGISGWYGINSDSEGDIKDGTQAFGIWMAGMPDYEISQTISGLENGTYLITAGVMVGANGSGSRRTSQRVFGNLNSTLYGFSDDYDLSRFNPQEVLAFAGQTEEVTDRLLSPITVNAYVYDGNLTFGFRTDGDIAKARRDNGNANGGDGWFKLDNFRIQKLRYIKEDALAIFEDYTSKLSNYMYEQMQSSVLKKIETALEEYSVNNDSEPQAIDNAILNLAALLTEVKASVDVYAEFASVLIQHQSNLTDYSNYAGAGAYGDVIMEAEDLFGSGDASAEELAEMRIRLEQAFNDCKLSGVAVNIFVTDLITNPSFEDLSAQGNTPSSGVAAVPAGWTLKINGETVEGTPNGYISGWCAINGGDAISVTDNDGNYYDHQPVDGSYLWGIWTSSMPEVELSQTISGLPMGTYIAYADVMVENNWAGNNVTTQRIFANDCVQVWATPETISEMNIPADVAAAKAFDEQEIDNIQHLTYAGYTCESGDATTSLLKPMEVTFGVGEDGIAVIGFRTNGVNVDGNTFDNGAVNGAGWFKVDNFRLFYKSEETPTAINNATSGNSIEIVGQEYYNANGQRVSGIQPGLTIVKNRLADGTVKAVKIIKR
;
A
#
# COMPACT_ATOMS: atom_id res chain seq x y z
N MET A 1 1.65 -35.38 -57.91
CA MET A 1 1.81 -34.69 -59.21
C MET A 1 0.75 -33.62 -59.29
N PHE A 2 1.07 -32.43 -58.80
CA PHE A 2 0.30 -31.21 -59.03
C PHE A 2 1.19 -30.27 -59.86
N SER A 3 0.60 -29.61 -60.85
CA SER A 3 1.30 -28.81 -61.86
C SER A 3 1.85 -27.52 -61.25
N THR A 4 3.17 -27.38 -61.25
CA THR A 4 3.95 -26.20 -60.85
C THR A 4 4.02 -25.15 -61.97
N GLU A 5 2.92 -24.90 -62.69
CA GLU A 5 2.89 -23.87 -63.75
C GLU A 5 2.26 -22.57 -63.23
N THR A 6 2.98 -21.86 -62.37
CA THR A 6 3.04 -20.38 -62.29
C THR A 6 4.12 -20.00 -61.28
N SER A 7 5.41 -20.24 -61.59
CA SER A 7 6.43 -19.37 -61.02
C SER A 7 6.30 -18.04 -61.77
N PHE A 8 5.96 -16.96 -61.08
CA PHE A 8 6.09 -15.63 -61.67
C PHE A 8 7.58 -15.30 -61.65
N ALA A 9 8.34 -15.90 -62.57
CA ALA A 9 9.76 -15.68 -62.68
C ALA A 9 9.98 -14.21 -63.03
N ILE A 10 10.17 -13.38 -62.01
CA ILE A 10 10.64 -12.01 -62.14
C ILE A 10 12.17 -12.07 -62.16
N ASP A 11 12.78 -11.33 -63.07
CA ASP A 11 14.23 -11.22 -63.16
C ASP A 11 14.73 -10.20 -62.14
N LEU A 12 15.96 -10.37 -61.64
CA LEU A 12 16.64 -9.35 -60.83
C LEU A 12 16.62 -7.99 -61.56
N PRO A 13 16.34 -6.86 -60.89
CA PRO A 13 16.28 -5.58 -61.57
C PRO A 13 17.63 -5.24 -62.22
N LYS A 14 17.58 -4.58 -63.37
CA LYS A 14 18.78 -4.08 -64.06
C LYS A 14 19.04 -2.63 -63.67
N ILE A 15 20.30 -2.31 -63.36
CA ILE A 15 20.77 -0.92 -63.13
C ILE A 15 22.04 -0.58 -63.91
N GLY A 16 22.72 -1.61 -64.46
CA GLY A 16 23.97 -1.42 -65.16
C GLY A 16 23.82 -0.66 -66.47
N GLN A 17 24.68 0.32 -66.67
CA GLN A 17 24.79 1.12 -67.89
C GLN A 17 26.08 0.77 -68.65
N THR A 18 26.14 1.14 -69.93
CA THR A 18 27.41 1.11 -70.67
C THR A 18 28.38 2.11 -70.07
N ILE A 19 29.55 1.63 -69.65
CA ILE A 19 30.64 2.48 -69.18
C ILE A 19 31.09 3.46 -70.27
N THR A 20 31.22 4.74 -69.92
CA THR A 20 31.50 5.84 -70.84
C THR A 20 32.61 6.71 -70.26
N ASP A 21 33.56 7.11 -71.11
CA ASP A 21 34.67 8.00 -70.75
C ASP A 21 34.17 9.32 -70.17
N GLY A 22 34.73 9.72 -69.03
CA GLY A 22 34.40 10.94 -68.29
C GLY A 22 33.12 10.88 -67.43
N LYS A 23 32.40 9.75 -67.38
CA LYS A 23 31.18 9.61 -66.56
C LYS A 23 31.49 9.04 -65.17
N SER A 24 30.78 9.52 -64.16
CA SER A 24 30.87 9.02 -62.78
C SER A 24 29.84 7.92 -62.50
N TYR A 25 30.27 6.90 -61.76
CA TYR A 25 29.47 5.72 -61.45
C TYR A 25 29.61 5.30 -60.00
N ILE A 26 28.65 4.51 -59.54
CA ILE A 26 28.76 3.63 -58.39
C ILE A 26 28.64 2.18 -58.85
N LEU A 27 29.33 1.25 -58.20
CA LEU A 27 29.19 -0.19 -58.47
C LEU A 27 28.17 -0.85 -57.55
N ILE A 28 27.46 -1.81 -58.13
CA ILE A 28 26.57 -2.73 -57.42
C ILE A 28 26.93 -4.15 -57.84
N ASN A 29 26.95 -5.06 -56.88
CA ASN A 29 27.25 -6.46 -57.12
C ASN A 29 25.98 -7.25 -57.44
N TYR A 30 26.07 -8.22 -58.34
CA TYR A 30 24.95 -9.10 -58.68
C TYR A 30 24.44 -9.92 -57.48
N GLU A 31 25.35 -10.53 -56.69
CA GLU A 31 25.01 -11.36 -55.52
C GLU A 31 24.53 -10.56 -54.30
N LYS A 32 24.80 -9.25 -54.29
CA LYS A 32 24.39 -8.32 -53.23
C LYS A 32 23.70 -7.09 -53.84
N PRO A 33 22.54 -7.26 -54.50
CA PRO A 33 21.91 -6.20 -55.26
C PRO A 33 21.30 -5.09 -54.39
N ASN A 34 21.10 -5.36 -53.09
CA ASN A 34 20.59 -4.40 -52.10
C ASN A 34 21.71 -3.67 -51.31
N LYS A 35 22.98 -3.92 -51.63
CA LYS A 35 24.14 -3.25 -51.03
C LYS A 35 24.83 -2.34 -52.04
N TYR A 36 25.41 -1.25 -51.55
CA TYR A 36 25.97 -0.18 -52.39
C TYR A 36 27.40 0.15 -52.00
N TRP A 37 28.25 0.37 -53.00
CA TRP A 37 29.63 0.79 -52.79
C TRP A 37 29.72 2.09 -52.02
N SER A 38 30.48 2.05 -50.92
CA SER A 38 30.71 3.17 -50.02
C SER A 38 32.19 3.28 -49.75
N ARG A 39 32.75 4.47 -50.01
CA ARG A 39 34.15 4.78 -49.70
C ARG A 39 34.26 5.29 -48.27
N THR A 40 35.07 4.62 -47.46
CA THR A 40 35.27 5.02 -46.07
C THR A 40 36.23 6.20 -45.96
N PRO A 41 35.89 7.25 -45.19
CA PRO A 41 36.70 8.47 -45.12
C PRO A 41 38.02 8.29 -44.35
N TRP A 42 38.18 7.24 -43.54
CA TRP A 42 39.35 7.06 -42.67
C TRP A 42 40.52 6.30 -43.32
N ASP A 43 40.26 5.39 -44.24
CA ASP A 43 41.29 4.60 -44.94
C ASP A 43 41.15 4.62 -46.48
N GLY A 44 40.05 5.16 -47.02
CA GLY A 44 39.80 5.29 -48.46
C GLY A 44 39.33 4.01 -49.15
N SER A 45 39.12 2.93 -48.39
CA SER A 45 38.71 1.62 -48.87
C SER A 45 37.23 1.59 -49.29
N TYR A 46 36.86 0.62 -50.12
CA TYR A 46 35.47 0.43 -50.57
C TYR A 46 34.77 -0.76 -49.88
N TYR A 47 33.59 -0.49 -49.35
CA TYR A 47 32.70 -1.44 -48.66
C TYR A 47 31.33 -1.50 -49.35
N LEU A 48 30.64 -2.63 -49.21
CA LEU A 48 29.22 -2.78 -49.52
C LEU A 48 28.38 -2.53 -48.27
N LEU A 49 27.63 -1.42 -48.27
CA LEU A 49 26.76 -1.03 -47.16
C LEU A 49 25.29 -0.99 -47.59
N ASP A 50 24.38 -1.13 -46.63
CA ASP A 50 22.94 -0.95 -46.84
C ASP A 50 22.61 0.44 -47.36
N TYR A 51 21.51 0.57 -48.12
CA TYR A 51 21.05 1.85 -48.69
C TYR A 51 21.10 3.02 -47.68
N SER A 52 20.58 2.81 -46.46
CA SER A 52 20.52 3.83 -45.39
C SER A 52 21.87 4.20 -44.79
N SER A 53 22.83 3.28 -44.79
CA SER A 53 24.17 3.44 -44.20
C SER A 53 25.24 3.76 -45.25
N SER A 54 24.88 3.66 -46.52
CA SER A 54 25.80 3.84 -47.64
C SER A 54 26.06 5.31 -47.96
N SER A 55 27.32 5.62 -48.31
CA SER A 55 27.74 6.95 -48.77
C SER A 55 27.66 7.07 -50.29
N TYR A 56 26.74 6.33 -50.93
CA TYR A 56 26.67 6.17 -52.40
C TYR A 56 26.60 7.51 -53.17
N LYS A 57 25.95 8.53 -52.60
CA LYS A 57 25.84 9.87 -53.18
C LYS A 57 27.20 10.59 -53.33
N THR A 58 28.18 10.20 -52.51
CA THR A 58 29.50 10.83 -52.44
C THR A 58 30.65 9.84 -52.65
N SER A 59 30.35 8.58 -53.02
CA SER A 59 31.35 7.51 -53.20
C SER A 59 31.57 7.15 -54.67
N THR A 60 31.09 7.99 -55.59
CA THR A 60 31.25 7.78 -57.02
C THR A 60 32.71 7.88 -57.43
N PHE A 61 33.05 7.17 -58.51
CA PHE A 61 34.32 7.34 -59.20
C PHE A 61 34.04 7.66 -60.67
N THR A 62 34.93 8.44 -61.29
CA THR A 62 34.85 8.82 -62.70
C THR A 62 35.69 7.86 -63.53
N ALA A 63 35.08 7.26 -64.54
CA ALA A 63 35.73 6.34 -65.47
C ALA A 63 36.43 7.09 -66.60
N HIS A 64 37.64 6.67 -66.95
CA HIS A 64 38.41 7.22 -68.06
C HIS A 64 38.96 6.10 -68.94
N GLN A 65 38.85 6.23 -70.26
CA GLN A 65 39.30 5.21 -71.21
C GLN A 65 40.61 5.62 -71.89
N GLU A 66 41.59 4.71 -71.90
CA GLU A 66 42.82 4.89 -72.68
C GLU A 66 42.68 4.37 -74.12
N ALA A 67 43.59 4.81 -75.00
CA ALA A 67 43.54 4.46 -76.42
C ALA A 67 43.70 2.95 -76.72
N ASP A 68 44.25 2.18 -75.77
CA ASP A 68 44.39 0.72 -75.86
C ASP A 68 43.15 -0.05 -75.38
N GLY A 69 42.09 0.65 -74.95
CA GLY A 69 40.84 0.09 -74.48
C GLY A 69 40.79 -0.23 -72.98
N THR A 70 41.89 -0.01 -72.24
CA THR A 70 41.90 -0.13 -70.77
C THR A 70 41.25 1.08 -70.10
N TRP A 71 40.82 0.90 -68.84
CA TRP A 71 40.11 1.91 -68.05
C TRP A 71 40.86 2.25 -66.78
N TYR A 72 40.89 3.51 -66.38
CA TYR A 72 41.27 3.89 -65.02
C TYR A 72 40.16 4.72 -64.37
N PHE A 73 40.11 4.72 -63.04
CA PHE A 73 39.06 5.39 -62.30
C PHE A 73 39.64 6.44 -61.35
N THR A 74 38.99 7.59 -61.26
CA THR A 74 39.39 8.70 -60.37
C THR A 74 38.31 9.03 -59.36
N VAL A 75 38.69 9.49 -58.18
CA VAL A 75 37.80 10.07 -57.17
C VAL A 75 38.30 11.44 -56.76
N ASP A 76 37.39 12.28 -56.25
CA ASP A 76 37.76 13.60 -55.73
C ASP A 76 38.83 13.45 -54.62
N GLY A 77 39.85 14.31 -54.70
CA GLY A 77 41.01 14.31 -53.80
C GLY A 77 40.63 14.53 -52.33
N ARG A 78 41.61 14.42 -51.42
CA ARG A 78 41.40 14.85 -50.03
C ARG A 78 41.09 16.35 -50.02
N ALA A 79 40.28 16.84 -49.10
CA ALA A 79 39.84 18.25 -49.06
C ALA A 79 40.99 19.31 -49.05
N GLU A 80 42.24 18.89 -48.89
CA GLU A 80 43.45 19.73 -48.91
C GLU A 80 44.28 19.61 -50.22
N GLU A 81 43.94 18.72 -51.14
CA GLU A 81 44.65 18.45 -52.40
C GLU A 81 43.71 18.64 -53.61
N GLU A 82 44.06 19.54 -54.55
CA GLU A 82 43.26 19.81 -55.77
C GLU A 82 43.44 18.74 -56.87
N GLU A 83 44.29 17.73 -56.67
CA GLU A 83 44.57 16.67 -57.65
C GLU A 83 43.67 15.43 -57.39
N PRO A 84 43.19 14.74 -58.45
CA PRO A 84 42.35 13.55 -58.31
C PRO A 84 43.14 12.36 -57.76
N LEU A 85 42.51 11.54 -56.92
CA LEU A 85 43.05 10.26 -56.48
C LEU A 85 42.58 9.14 -57.42
N TYR A 86 43.40 8.10 -57.60
CA TYR A 86 43.08 6.96 -58.46
C TYR A 86 42.58 5.77 -57.64
N VAL A 87 41.69 4.97 -58.23
CA VAL A 87 41.17 3.73 -57.64
C VAL A 87 42.09 2.56 -58.01
N GLY A 88 42.48 1.74 -57.03
CA GLY A 88 43.32 0.56 -57.25
C GLY A 88 43.76 -0.11 -55.96
N PHE A 89 44.82 -0.92 -56.04
CA PHE A 89 45.35 -1.70 -54.91
C PHE A 89 46.74 -1.23 -54.52
N GLN A 90 46.88 -0.79 -53.26
CA GLN A 90 48.19 -0.43 -52.69
C GLN A 90 49.06 -1.67 -52.43
N ILE A 91 50.37 -1.47 -52.33
CA ILE A 91 51.33 -2.56 -52.02
C ILE A 91 50.93 -3.22 -50.70
N GLY A 92 50.65 -4.53 -50.74
CA GLY A 92 50.28 -5.32 -49.57
C GLY A 92 48.81 -5.24 -49.15
N ALA A 93 47.97 -4.51 -49.88
CA ALA A 93 46.53 -4.46 -49.68
C ALA A 93 45.80 -5.37 -50.67
N ALA A 94 44.75 -6.05 -50.20
CA ALA A 94 43.84 -6.84 -51.03
C ALA A 94 42.48 -6.17 -51.26
N ASN A 95 42.19 -5.09 -50.51
CA ASN A 95 40.94 -4.34 -50.60
C ASN A 95 41.11 -3.20 -51.61
N LEU A 96 40.08 -2.96 -52.41
CA LEU A 96 40.06 -1.86 -53.37
C LEU A 96 40.04 -0.52 -52.62
N ASN A 97 40.90 0.41 -53.03
CA ASN A 97 41.05 1.71 -52.39
C ASN A 97 41.03 2.84 -53.42
N GLY A 98 40.44 3.98 -53.07
CA GLY A 98 40.40 5.20 -53.87
C GLY A 98 41.42 6.25 -53.42
N ASN A 99 42.68 5.87 -53.19
CA ASN A 99 43.70 6.78 -52.66
C ASN A 99 45.08 6.64 -53.32
N LEU A 100 45.16 6.06 -54.53
CA LEU A 100 46.42 5.94 -55.26
C LEU A 100 46.80 7.30 -55.85
N GLU A 101 48.09 7.62 -55.81
CA GLU A 101 48.65 8.83 -56.44
C GLU A 101 48.96 8.62 -57.93
N LEU A 102 49.02 7.37 -58.39
CA LEU A 102 49.32 6.98 -59.76
C LEU A 102 48.13 6.25 -60.37
N LYS A 103 47.94 6.43 -61.68
CA LYS A 103 46.97 5.66 -62.48
C LYS A 103 47.20 4.16 -62.30
N ALA A 104 46.11 3.43 -62.18
CA ALA A 104 46.08 1.98 -62.20
C ALA A 104 44.95 1.56 -63.16
N HIS A 105 45.28 0.74 -64.17
CA HIS A 105 44.34 0.40 -65.23
C HIS A 105 43.61 -0.92 -64.95
N PHE A 106 42.41 -1.03 -65.50
CA PHE A 106 41.51 -2.17 -65.41
C PHE A 106 41.03 -2.54 -66.81
N VAL A 107 40.81 -3.83 -67.04
CA VAL A 107 40.09 -4.37 -68.18
C VAL A 107 38.65 -4.62 -67.74
N VAL A 108 37.69 -4.01 -68.42
CA VAL A 108 36.26 -4.13 -68.12
C VAL A 108 35.60 -4.94 -69.24
N GLU A 109 35.09 -6.11 -68.88
CA GLU A 109 34.54 -7.09 -69.82
C GLU A 109 33.04 -7.24 -69.56
N PRO A 110 32.16 -7.11 -70.58
CA PRO A 110 30.75 -7.42 -70.39
C PRO A 110 30.55 -8.85 -69.90
N SER A 111 29.69 -9.05 -68.90
CA SER A 111 29.32 -10.39 -68.45
C SER A 111 28.58 -11.12 -69.58
N THR A 112 28.94 -12.39 -69.81
CA THR A 112 28.26 -13.24 -70.79
C THR A 112 26.94 -13.81 -70.28
N ASP A 113 26.77 -13.83 -68.96
CA ASP A 113 25.69 -14.53 -68.28
C ASP A 113 24.63 -13.54 -67.74
N HIS A 114 25.02 -12.29 -67.45
CA HIS A 114 24.13 -11.26 -66.90
C HIS A 114 24.21 -9.94 -67.66
N GLU A 115 23.21 -9.68 -68.50
CA GLU A 115 23.13 -8.45 -69.30
C GLU A 115 23.14 -7.20 -68.41
N GLY A 116 24.05 -6.27 -68.70
CA GLY A 116 24.23 -5.01 -67.96
C GLY A 116 25.29 -5.08 -66.84
N PHE A 117 25.77 -6.27 -66.49
CA PHE A 117 26.87 -6.46 -65.56
C PHE A 117 28.20 -6.68 -66.30
N TYR A 118 29.30 -6.41 -65.61
CA TYR A 118 30.67 -6.47 -66.12
C TYR A 118 31.57 -7.19 -65.13
N LYS A 119 32.57 -7.89 -65.66
CA LYS A 119 33.71 -8.38 -64.89
C LYS A 119 34.85 -7.38 -65.00
N ILE A 120 35.49 -7.09 -63.88
CA ILE A 120 36.56 -6.08 -63.79
C ILE A 120 37.86 -6.78 -63.43
N LYS A 121 38.81 -6.78 -64.36
CA LYS A 121 40.12 -7.41 -64.21
C LYS A 121 41.19 -6.33 -64.04
N SER A 122 42.11 -6.53 -63.12
CA SER A 122 43.18 -5.55 -62.89
C SER A 122 44.25 -5.61 -63.99
N GLY A 123 44.83 -4.46 -64.35
CA GLY A 123 45.88 -4.32 -65.36
C GLY A 123 47.30 -4.57 -64.83
N ASP A 124 48.27 -4.58 -65.74
CA ASP A 124 49.68 -4.89 -65.46
C ASP A 124 50.42 -3.81 -64.66
N ASP A 125 49.87 -2.60 -64.63
CA ASP A 125 50.45 -1.43 -63.97
C ASP A 125 50.03 -1.28 -62.49
N MET A 126 49.22 -2.21 -61.96
CA MET A 126 48.86 -2.22 -60.55
C MET A 126 50.09 -2.20 -59.63
N PRO A 127 50.13 -1.32 -58.60
CA PRO A 127 51.23 -1.24 -57.63
C PRO A 127 51.41 -2.56 -56.86
N CYS A 128 50.31 -3.20 -56.47
CA CYS A 128 50.34 -4.52 -55.84
C CYS A 128 50.58 -5.60 -56.90
N SER A 129 51.83 -6.05 -57.07
CA SER A 129 52.17 -7.06 -58.10
C SER A 129 51.37 -8.36 -58.03
N GLY A 130 50.88 -8.74 -56.84
CA GLY A 130 50.08 -9.94 -56.64
C GLY A 130 48.64 -9.85 -57.16
N THR A 131 48.12 -8.64 -57.41
CA THR A 131 46.73 -8.46 -57.85
C THR A 131 46.57 -8.43 -59.37
N ARG A 132 47.67 -8.31 -60.14
CA ARG A 132 47.69 -8.11 -61.59
C ARG A 132 47.00 -9.23 -62.35
N GLY A 133 46.11 -8.88 -63.28
CA GLY A 133 45.39 -9.84 -64.11
C GLY A 133 44.35 -10.66 -63.36
N LEU A 134 43.88 -10.21 -62.19
CA LEU A 134 42.85 -10.90 -61.40
C LEU A 134 41.55 -10.12 -61.36
N TYR A 135 40.44 -10.84 -61.18
CA TYR A 135 39.08 -10.27 -61.14
C TYR A 135 38.74 -9.68 -59.77
N LEU A 136 38.06 -8.54 -59.79
CA LEU A 136 37.44 -7.92 -58.64
C LEU A 136 36.25 -8.76 -58.17
N HIS A 137 36.21 -9.08 -56.89
CA HIS A 137 35.18 -9.96 -56.32
C HIS A 137 34.81 -9.56 -54.89
N LEU A 138 33.78 -10.21 -54.35
CA LEU A 138 33.41 -10.08 -52.95
C LEU A 138 34.25 -10.96 -52.05
N ASN A 139 34.51 -10.46 -50.86
CA ASN A 139 35.20 -11.19 -49.81
C ASN A 139 34.30 -12.28 -49.18
N SER A 140 34.83 -13.16 -48.33
CA SER A 140 34.07 -14.27 -47.71
C SER A 140 32.83 -13.80 -46.91
N GLY A 141 32.81 -12.55 -46.42
CA GLY A 141 31.64 -11.96 -45.74
C GLY A 141 30.62 -11.30 -46.68
N GLY A 142 30.98 -11.06 -47.95
CA GLY A 142 30.14 -10.34 -48.91
C GLY A 142 30.12 -8.82 -48.70
N GLU A 143 31.04 -8.28 -47.90
CA GLU A 143 31.04 -6.88 -47.43
C GLU A 143 32.18 -6.05 -48.03
N TYR A 144 33.31 -6.68 -48.37
CA TYR A 144 34.49 -6.01 -48.89
C TYR A 144 34.67 -6.28 -50.37
N VAL A 145 35.18 -5.26 -51.07
CA VAL A 145 35.55 -5.34 -52.48
C VAL A 145 37.04 -5.67 -52.56
N VAL A 146 37.38 -6.87 -53.05
CA VAL A 146 38.73 -7.41 -52.94
C VAL A 146 39.25 -8.03 -54.23
N ILE A 147 40.57 -8.20 -54.29
CA ILE A 147 41.25 -9.13 -55.20
C ILE A 147 42.11 -10.07 -54.36
N THR A 148 41.82 -11.36 -54.38
CA THR A 148 42.56 -12.35 -53.57
C THR A 148 43.82 -12.85 -54.28
N PHE A 149 44.98 -12.72 -53.62
CA PHE A 149 46.28 -13.21 -54.10
C PHE A 149 47.06 -13.93 -52.98
N TYR A 150 48.03 -14.79 -53.34
CA TYR A 150 48.77 -15.69 -52.44
C TYR A 150 49.62 -14.99 -51.35
N GLY A 151 49.84 -13.68 -51.46
CA GLY A 151 50.58 -12.88 -50.48
C GLY A 151 49.71 -12.19 -49.42
N ASN A 152 48.38 -12.28 -49.52
CA ASN A 152 47.48 -11.79 -48.48
C ASN A 152 47.48 -12.78 -47.30
N GLN A 153 47.61 -12.27 -46.07
CA GLN A 153 47.62 -13.07 -44.84
C GLN A 153 46.27 -13.75 -44.55
N TRP A 154 45.20 -13.32 -45.24
CA TRP A 154 43.81 -13.71 -45.02
C TRP A 154 43.24 -14.60 -46.13
N PHE A 155 44.05 -15.48 -46.71
CA PHE A 155 43.63 -16.40 -47.77
C PHE A 155 42.89 -17.64 -47.23
N PRO A 156 41.78 -18.12 -47.85
CA PRO A 156 41.04 -17.54 -48.99
C PRO A 156 39.83 -16.68 -48.56
N ASP A 157 39.80 -15.42 -48.98
CA ASP A 157 38.72 -14.45 -48.70
C ASP A 157 37.80 -14.30 -49.91
N TYR A 158 37.27 -15.42 -50.43
CA TYR A 158 36.47 -15.46 -51.65
C TYR A 158 35.00 -15.77 -51.31
N TYR A 159 34.06 -14.90 -51.67
CA TYR A 159 32.62 -15.09 -51.38
C TYR A 159 32.10 -16.38 -52.02
N GLY A 160 31.27 -17.14 -51.30
CA GLY A 160 30.81 -18.45 -51.77
C GLY A 160 31.87 -19.56 -51.71
N GLY A 161 33.12 -19.25 -51.37
CA GLY A 161 34.20 -20.21 -51.18
C GLY A 161 34.98 -20.56 -52.45
N VAL A 162 35.98 -21.43 -52.29
CA VAL A 162 36.93 -21.82 -53.35
C VAL A 162 36.95 -23.33 -53.54
N GLU A 163 37.24 -23.79 -54.76
CA GLU A 163 37.54 -25.19 -55.00
C GLU A 163 38.81 -25.58 -54.22
N THR A 164 38.79 -26.72 -53.54
CA THR A 164 39.92 -27.23 -52.74
C THR A 164 40.44 -28.56 -53.30
N ILE A 165 41.72 -28.85 -53.04
CA ILE A 165 42.32 -30.13 -53.36
C ILE A 165 41.65 -31.20 -52.49
N ASP A 166 41.21 -32.30 -53.10
CA ASP A 166 40.59 -33.44 -52.42
C ASP A 166 41.63 -34.31 -51.69
N ASP A 167 42.33 -33.71 -50.71
CA ASP A 167 43.35 -34.36 -49.87
C ASP A 167 43.04 -34.21 -48.36
N GLY A 168 41.85 -33.68 -48.03
CA GLY A 168 41.41 -33.45 -46.66
C GLY A 168 42.10 -32.28 -45.95
N THR A 169 42.97 -31.54 -46.63
CA THR A 169 43.66 -30.37 -46.04
C THR A 169 42.87 -29.07 -46.19
N GLY A 170 41.86 -29.03 -47.06
CA GLY A 170 41.13 -27.82 -47.40
C GLY A 170 41.97 -26.79 -48.18
N THR A 171 43.11 -27.21 -48.76
CA THR A 171 44.00 -26.32 -49.52
C THR A 171 43.32 -25.88 -50.83
N PRO A 172 43.20 -24.58 -51.14
CA PRO A 172 42.58 -24.11 -52.38
C PRO A 172 43.34 -24.54 -53.64
N ILE A 173 42.60 -24.84 -54.70
CA ILE A 173 43.17 -25.12 -56.03
C ILE A 173 43.66 -23.80 -56.65
N VAL A 174 44.96 -23.74 -56.91
CA VAL A 174 45.63 -22.64 -57.61
C VAL A 174 45.97 -23.07 -59.03
N LYS A 175 45.43 -22.41 -60.06
CA LYS A 175 45.79 -22.64 -61.47
C LYS A 175 46.60 -21.45 -61.99
N ILE A 176 47.89 -21.68 -62.25
CA ILE A 176 48.75 -20.65 -62.86
C ILE A 176 48.48 -20.63 -64.38
N THR A 177 47.33 -20.08 -64.76
CA THR A 177 47.01 -19.64 -66.13
C THR A 177 46.62 -18.17 -66.07
N GLU A 178 46.83 -17.41 -67.15
CA GLU A 178 46.74 -15.93 -67.24
C GLU A 178 45.41 -15.29 -66.76
N ASP A 179 44.41 -16.09 -66.37
CA ASP A 179 43.07 -15.63 -65.99
C ASP A 179 42.52 -16.18 -64.65
N ASN A 180 43.14 -17.17 -63.97
CA ASN A 180 42.46 -17.92 -62.87
C ASN A 180 43.37 -18.36 -61.71
N TRP A 181 43.98 -17.41 -60.99
CA TRP A 181 44.89 -17.71 -59.88
C TRP A 181 44.25 -18.53 -58.74
N ILE A 182 42.95 -18.36 -58.49
CA ILE A 182 42.15 -19.18 -57.56
C ILE A 182 40.92 -19.65 -58.34
N VAL A 183 40.50 -20.90 -58.13
CA VAL A 183 39.25 -21.40 -58.73
C VAL A 183 38.13 -21.26 -57.71
N PRO A 184 37.14 -20.38 -57.93
CA PRO A 184 36.04 -20.21 -56.98
C PRO A 184 34.91 -21.21 -57.21
N LEU A 185 34.12 -21.48 -56.17
CA LEU A 185 32.95 -22.36 -56.25
C LEU A 185 31.80 -21.73 -57.05
N ASP A 186 31.69 -20.41 -56.96
CA ASP A 186 30.73 -19.58 -57.68
C ASP A 186 31.46 -18.34 -58.22
N ARG A 187 30.99 -17.78 -59.34
CA ARG A 187 31.55 -16.58 -59.96
C ARG A 187 30.56 -15.43 -60.06
N GLU A 188 29.35 -15.60 -59.53
CA GLU A 188 28.31 -14.59 -59.68
C GLU A 188 28.65 -13.28 -58.98
N HIS A 189 29.35 -13.36 -57.85
CA HIS A 189 29.84 -12.18 -57.13
C HIS A 189 31.01 -11.45 -57.85
N GLU A 190 31.50 -11.93 -59.00
CA GLU A 190 32.44 -11.19 -59.87
C GLU A 190 31.71 -10.21 -60.80
N ASN A 191 30.38 -10.27 -60.88
CA ASN A 191 29.57 -9.46 -61.77
C ASN A 191 29.21 -8.12 -61.10
N TRP A 192 29.58 -7.02 -61.76
CA TRP A 192 29.39 -5.66 -61.27
C TRP A 192 28.64 -4.78 -62.26
N ALA A 193 27.63 -4.05 -61.79
CA ALA A 193 26.89 -3.07 -62.57
C ALA A 193 27.45 -1.65 -62.34
N PHE A 194 27.73 -0.92 -63.42
CA PHE A 194 28.04 0.51 -63.36
C PHE A 194 26.74 1.32 -63.36
N ALA A 195 26.40 1.94 -62.23
CA ALA A 195 25.14 2.63 -62.01
C ALA A 195 25.31 4.14 -61.84
N ASP A 196 24.30 4.91 -62.26
CA ASP A 196 24.17 6.33 -61.96
C ASP A 196 23.57 6.51 -60.56
N THR A 197 24.10 7.46 -59.78
CA THR A 197 23.57 7.75 -58.43
C THR A 197 22.10 8.18 -58.45
N ALA A 198 21.64 8.78 -59.55
CA ALA A 198 20.26 9.20 -59.72
C ALA A 198 19.28 8.01 -59.83
N ASP A 199 19.74 6.86 -60.33
CA ASP A 199 18.92 5.68 -60.55
C ASP A 199 18.82 4.78 -59.31
N ILE A 200 19.72 4.97 -58.34
CA ILE A 200 19.81 4.14 -57.12
C ILE A 200 18.51 4.10 -56.31
N PRO A 201 17.80 5.22 -56.04
CA PRO A 201 16.58 5.15 -55.22
C PRO A 201 15.48 4.30 -55.85
N ALA A 202 15.29 4.39 -57.17
CA ALA A 202 14.30 3.60 -57.88
C ALA A 202 14.70 2.12 -57.94
N TYR A 203 15.97 1.85 -58.22
CA TYR A 203 16.50 0.48 -58.20
C TYR A 203 16.38 -0.17 -56.83
N TYR A 204 16.71 0.55 -55.75
CA TYR A 204 16.56 0.06 -54.38
C TYR A 204 15.13 -0.42 -54.08
N GLN A 205 14.13 0.40 -54.40
CA GLN A 205 12.73 -0.01 -54.20
C GLN A 205 12.36 -1.22 -55.05
N LYS A 206 12.90 -1.30 -56.27
CA LYS A 206 12.65 -2.42 -57.17
C LYS A 206 13.31 -3.72 -56.67
N VAL A 207 14.53 -3.66 -56.14
CA VAL A 207 15.22 -4.81 -55.52
C VAL A 207 14.47 -5.28 -54.28
N ARG A 208 14.02 -4.38 -53.40
CA ARG A 208 13.22 -4.76 -52.22
C ARG A 208 11.94 -5.49 -52.60
N LEU A 209 11.25 -5.00 -53.62
CA LEU A 209 10.03 -5.64 -54.11
C LEU A 209 10.34 -7.02 -54.72
N TYR A 210 11.42 -7.13 -55.49
CA TYR A 210 11.90 -8.40 -56.02
C TYR A 210 12.19 -9.43 -54.91
N GLU A 211 12.96 -9.03 -53.88
CA GLU A 211 13.30 -9.89 -52.74
C GLU A 211 12.03 -10.35 -52.00
N ALA A 212 11.09 -9.42 -51.74
CA ALA A 212 9.84 -9.72 -51.05
C ALA A 212 8.93 -10.68 -51.84
N ILE A 213 8.80 -10.49 -53.16
CA ILE A 213 8.04 -11.41 -54.03
C ILE A 213 8.68 -12.80 -54.02
N THR A 214 10.00 -12.86 -54.21
CA THR A 214 10.76 -14.10 -54.27
C THR A 214 10.68 -14.89 -52.96
N GLU A 215 10.74 -14.21 -51.81
CA GLU A 215 10.60 -14.84 -50.50
C GLU A 215 9.24 -15.53 -50.33
N ILE A 216 8.16 -14.88 -50.77
CA ILE A 216 6.81 -15.44 -50.72
C ILE A 216 6.71 -16.70 -51.59
N GLU A 217 7.18 -16.63 -52.84
CA GLU A 217 7.15 -17.76 -53.76
C GLU A 217 7.94 -18.97 -53.24
N GLN A 218 9.09 -18.74 -52.61
CA GLN A 218 9.96 -19.81 -52.13
C GLN A 218 9.49 -20.44 -50.82
N ASN A 219 8.91 -19.66 -49.90
CA ASN A 219 8.72 -20.10 -48.52
C ASN A 219 7.25 -20.21 -48.07
N ARG A 220 6.30 -19.63 -48.81
CA ARG A 220 4.91 -19.48 -48.32
C ARG A 220 3.87 -20.26 -49.12
N TYR A 221 4.25 -20.85 -50.26
CA TYR A 221 3.32 -21.62 -51.11
C TYR A 221 3.01 -23.02 -50.56
N GLU A 222 3.67 -23.46 -49.50
CA GLU A 222 3.40 -24.77 -48.88
C GLU A 222 2.18 -24.76 -47.94
N ASP A 223 1.70 -23.58 -47.51
CA ASP A 223 0.52 -23.47 -46.64
C ASP A 223 -0.77 -23.32 -47.45
N GLU A 224 -1.51 -24.42 -47.61
CA GLU A 224 -2.78 -24.47 -48.35
C GLU A 224 -3.83 -23.48 -47.82
N THR A 225 -3.74 -23.07 -46.55
CA THR A 225 -4.69 -22.13 -45.92
C THR A 225 -4.58 -20.72 -46.49
N TYR A 226 -3.38 -20.30 -46.89
CA TYR A 226 -3.08 -18.93 -47.31
C TYR A 226 -2.61 -18.82 -48.77
N LEU A 227 -2.50 -19.96 -49.46
CA LEU A 227 -1.97 -20.07 -50.81
C LEU A 227 -2.63 -19.09 -51.80
N ALA A 228 -3.96 -18.99 -51.81
CA ALA A 228 -4.68 -18.13 -52.75
C ALA A 228 -4.37 -16.64 -52.55
N GLY A 229 -4.26 -16.19 -51.28
CA GLY A 229 -3.87 -14.83 -50.94
C GLY A 229 -2.46 -14.50 -51.38
N TYR A 230 -1.50 -15.40 -51.13
CA TYR A 230 -0.12 -15.21 -51.57
C TYR A 230 0.02 -15.19 -53.09
N GLN A 231 -0.66 -16.09 -53.81
CA GLN A 231 -0.66 -16.09 -55.28
C GLN A 231 -1.24 -14.80 -55.86
N SER A 232 -2.35 -14.31 -55.29
CA SER A 232 -2.96 -13.05 -55.73
C SER A 232 -2.08 -11.83 -55.45
N LEU A 233 -1.40 -11.80 -54.29
CA LEU A 233 -0.47 -10.74 -53.92
C LEU A 233 0.76 -10.73 -54.83
N VAL A 234 1.35 -11.90 -55.09
CA VAL A 234 2.50 -12.06 -56.01
C VAL A 234 2.13 -11.63 -57.42
N ALA A 235 0.96 -12.02 -57.94
CA ALA A 235 0.52 -11.60 -59.26
C ALA A 235 0.39 -10.07 -59.37
N LEU A 236 -0.28 -9.43 -58.41
CA LEU A 236 -0.48 -7.97 -58.38
C LEU A 236 0.84 -7.20 -58.30
N THR A 237 1.73 -7.63 -57.41
CA THR A 237 3.00 -6.96 -57.16
C THR A 237 4.01 -7.22 -58.28
N SER A 238 3.98 -8.40 -58.91
CA SER A 238 4.75 -8.71 -60.12
C SER A 238 4.31 -7.86 -61.32
N ASP A 239 3.01 -7.59 -61.47
CA ASP A 239 2.51 -6.68 -62.51
C ASP A 239 3.05 -5.26 -62.35
N ILE A 240 3.11 -4.75 -61.11
CA ILE A 240 3.72 -3.45 -60.78
C ILE A 240 5.23 -3.48 -61.04
N TYR A 241 5.91 -4.54 -60.62
CA TYR A 241 7.34 -4.75 -60.80
C TYR A 241 7.75 -4.72 -62.30
N ASN A 242 6.96 -5.37 -63.15
CA ASN A 242 7.23 -5.49 -64.59
C ASN A 242 6.76 -4.30 -65.43
N LYS A 243 6.08 -3.31 -64.83
CA LYS A 243 5.61 -2.12 -65.52
C LYS A 243 6.80 -1.27 -66.01
N ALA A 244 6.79 -0.92 -67.31
CA ALA A 244 7.89 -0.22 -67.97
C ALA A 244 8.16 1.19 -67.38
N ASP A 245 7.09 1.94 -67.05
CA ASP A 245 7.15 3.29 -66.48
C ASP A 245 6.64 3.30 -65.03
N VAL A 246 7.17 2.42 -64.18
CA VAL A 246 6.81 2.37 -62.75
C VAL A 246 7.49 3.49 -61.98
N THR A 247 6.73 4.17 -61.12
CA THR A 247 7.28 5.21 -60.24
C THR A 247 7.83 4.63 -58.93
N ILE A 248 8.68 5.39 -58.24
CA ILE A 248 9.23 5.02 -56.92
C ILE A 248 8.09 4.79 -55.91
N ASP A 249 7.08 5.66 -55.93
CA ASP A 249 5.92 5.58 -55.03
C ASP A 249 5.07 4.32 -55.30
N GLU A 250 4.91 3.93 -56.58
CA GLU A 250 4.21 2.69 -56.95
C GLU A 250 4.96 1.43 -56.46
N LEU A 251 6.29 1.40 -56.58
CA LEU A 251 7.11 0.31 -56.03
C LEU A 251 7.04 0.26 -54.51
N GLY A 252 7.08 1.42 -53.85
CA GLY A 252 6.94 1.56 -52.41
C GLY A 252 5.59 1.03 -51.91
N ALA A 253 4.50 1.46 -52.54
CA ALA A 253 3.14 1.01 -52.21
C ALA A 253 2.95 -0.50 -52.42
N ALA A 254 3.52 -1.07 -53.49
CA ALA A 254 3.49 -2.52 -53.72
C ALA A 254 4.22 -3.31 -52.63
N TYR A 255 5.38 -2.80 -52.19
CA TYR A 255 6.12 -3.40 -51.09
C TYR A 255 5.36 -3.27 -49.75
N GLU A 256 4.78 -2.11 -49.46
CA GLU A 256 3.99 -1.88 -48.25
C GLU A 256 2.75 -2.79 -48.21
N LEU A 257 2.12 -3.03 -49.35
CA LEU A 257 1.01 -3.99 -49.44
C LEU A 257 1.44 -5.41 -49.05
N ILE A 258 2.65 -5.84 -49.44
CA ILE A 258 3.23 -7.12 -49.00
C ILE A 258 3.40 -7.15 -47.47
N GLN A 259 3.94 -6.07 -46.89
CA GLN A 259 4.13 -5.97 -45.43
C GLN A 259 2.80 -6.00 -44.68
N LEU A 260 1.79 -5.29 -45.16
CA LEU A 260 0.45 -5.31 -44.57
C LEU A 260 -0.17 -6.72 -44.60
N LYS A 261 0.00 -7.46 -45.70
CA LYS A 261 -0.41 -8.86 -45.74
C LYS A 261 0.35 -9.72 -44.74
N HIS A 262 1.67 -9.54 -44.64
CA HIS A 262 2.46 -10.25 -43.65
C HIS A 262 1.99 -9.97 -42.22
N ASN A 263 1.65 -8.73 -41.90
CA ASN A 263 1.09 -8.34 -40.60
C ASN A 263 -0.25 -9.04 -40.32
N LEU A 264 -1.17 -9.06 -41.29
CA LEU A 264 -2.44 -9.78 -41.15
C LEU A 264 -2.20 -11.28 -40.90
N TYR A 265 -1.25 -11.91 -41.59
CA TYR A 265 -0.89 -13.30 -41.30
C TYR A 265 -0.41 -13.50 -39.86
N ASN A 266 0.48 -12.64 -39.37
CA ASN A 266 1.02 -12.74 -38.01
C ASN A 266 -0.07 -12.54 -36.95
N GLU A 267 -0.98 -11.58 -37.13
CA GLU A 267 -2.12 -11.40 -36.21
C GLU A 267 -3.07 -12.62 -36.25
N ILE A 268 -3.29 -13.24 -37.40
CA ILE A 268 -4.09 -14.48 -37.47
C ILE A 268 -3.41 -15.61 -36.67
N VAL A 269 -2.08 -15.77 -36.77
CA VAL A 269 -1.35 -16.79 -36.03
C VAL A 269 -1.47 -16.54 -34.52
N LYS A 270 -1.25 -15.30 -34.08
CA LYS A 270 -1.41 -14.88 -32.68
C LYS A 270 -2.83 -15.12 -32.15
N ALA A 271 -3.87 -14.79 -32.93
CA ALA A 271 -5.26 -15.03 -32.56
C ALA A 271 -5.55 -16.53 -32.38
N LYS A 272 -5.00 -17.39 -33.24
CA LYS A 272 -5.13 -18.86 -33.14
C LYS A 272 -4.43 -19.40 -31.90
N GLU A 273 -3.24 -18.88 -31.58
CA GLU A 273 -2.52 -19.23 -30.34
C GLU A 273 -3.30 -18.78 -29.09
N LEU A 274 -3.89 -17.57 -29.12
CA LEU A 274 -4.73 -17.04 -28.06
C LEU A 274 -6.01 -17.87 -27.83
N LEU A 275 -6.63 -18.35 -28.91
CA LEU A 275 -7.80 -19.23 -28.83
C LEU A 275 -7.44 -20.62 -28.25
N GLY A 276 -6.29 -21.19 -28.62
CA GLY A 276 -5.82 -22.47 -28.09
C GLY A 276 -6.81 -23.61 -28.32
N GLU A 277 -7.29 -24.23 -27.22
CA GLU A 277 -8.32 -25.29 -27.23
C GLU A 277 -9.74 -24.76 -26.93
N ASP A 278 -9.94 -23.45 -26.78
CA ASP A 278 -11.24 -22.84 -26.50
C ASP A 278 -12.19 -22.92 -27.72
N THR A 279 -13.49 -22.80 -27.47
CA THR A 279 -14.59 -22.89 -28.44
C THR A 279 -15.34 -21.56 -28.60
N ASP A 280 -14.74 -20.43 -28.22
CA ASP A 280 -15.37 -19.11 -28.37
C ASP A 280 -15.76 -18.84 -29.83
N ALA A 281 -17.06 -18.76 -30.05
CA ALA A 281 -17.63 -18.68 -31.40
C ALA A 281 -17.33 -17.33 -32.08
N VAL A 282 -17.08 -16.27 -31.31
CA VAL A 282 -16.84 -14.92 -31.85
C VAL A 282 -15.41 -14.81 -32.35
N LEU A 283 -14.41 -15.18 -31.54
CA LEU A 283 -13.02 -15.19 -31.95
C LEU A 283 -12.78 -16.23 -33.05
N THR A 284 -13.40 -17.40 -32.97
CA THR A 284 -13.35 -18.41 -34.06
C THR A 284 -13.85 -17.81 -35.38
N ALA A 285 -15.03 -17.17 -35.37
CA ALA A 285 -15.57 -16.55 -36.58
C ALA A 285 -14.72 -15.37 -37.09
N ALA A 286 -14.10 -14.61 -36.18
CA ALA A 286 -13.20 -13.51 -36.54
C ALA A 286 -11.90 -14.02 -37.19
N ILE A 287 -11.31 -15.10 -36.67
CA ILE A 287 -10.16 -15.78 -37.27
C ILE A 287 -10.51 -16.31 -38.66
N GLU A 288 -11.65 -17.00 -38.81
CA GLU A 288 -12.12 -17.49 -40.10
C GLU A 288 -12.32 -16.35 -41.11
N LYS A 289 -12.92 -15.24 -40.68
CA LYS A 289 -13.09 -14.04 -41.49
C LYS A 289 -11.75 -13.43 -41.88
N ALA A 290 -10.79 -13.34 -40.95
CA ALA A 290 -9.46 -12.80 -41.22
C ALA A 290 -8.68 -13.67 -42.22
N VAL A 291 -8.76 -15.01 -42.11
CA VAL A 291 -8.21 -15.95 -43.10
C VAL A 291 -8.89 -15.78 -44.46
N SER A 292 -10.22 -15.61 -44.49
CA SER A 292 -10.94 -15.32 -45.73
C SER A 292 -10.46 -14.02 -46.37
N SER A 293 -10.36 -12.93 -45.59
CA SER A 293 -9.84 -11.64 -46.04
C SER A 293 -8.39 -11.76 -46.51
N PHE A 294 -7.56 -12.56 -45.82
CA PHE A 294 -6.21 -12.84 -46.26
C PHE A 294 -6.20 -13.38 -47.71
N ASN A 295 -7.12 -14.26 -48.05
CA ASN A 295 -7.20 -14.87 -49.37
C ASN A 295 -7.92 -14.04 -50.45
N SER A 296 -8.77 -13.08 -50.07
CA SER A 296 -9.66 -12.40 -51.02
C SER A 296 -9.42 -10.90 -51.25
N VAL A 297 -8.75 -10.20 -50.33
CA VAL A 297 -8.56 -8.73 -50.43
C VAL A 297 -7.10 -8.36 -50.69
N ASN A 298 -6.88 -7.28 -51.46
CA ASN A 298 -5.54 -6.78 -51.82
C ASN A 298 -5.46 -5.24 -51.83
N THR A 299 -6.27 -4.57 -51.02
CA THR A 299 -6.15 -3.12 -50.80
C THR A 299 -5.76 -2.85 -49.35
N GLU A 300 -4.99 -1.80 -49.13
CA GLU A 300 -4.53 -1.37 -47.79
C GLU A 300 -5.70 -1.25 -46.81
N ALA A 301 -6.73 -0.47 -47.17
CA ALA A 301 -7.88 -0.25 -46.29
C ALA A 301 -8.65 -1.53 -45.93
N GLU A 302 -8.78 -2.49 -46.85
CA GLU A 302 -9.48 -3.76 -46.56
C GLU A 302 -8.64 -4.69 -45.66
N ILE A 303 -7.31 -4.68 -45.83
CA ILE A 303 -6.39 -5.47 -45.00
C ILE A 303 -6.33 -4.88 -43.59
N GLU A 304 -6.21 -3.56 -43.45
CA GLU A 304 -6.23 -2.87 -42.16
C GLU A 304 -7.56 -3.09 -41.43
N GLN A 305 -8.68 -3.05 -42.14
CA GLN A 305 -9.97 -3.37 -41.54
C GLN A 305 -10.03 -4.81 -41.03
N ALA A 306 -9.46 -5.78 -41.76
CA ALA A 306 -9.39 -7.16 -41.30
C ALA A 306 -8.52 -7.33 -40.06
N ILE A 307 -7.40 -6.60 -39.97
CA ILE A 307 -6.54 -6.55 -38.76
C ILE A 307 -7.32 -5.97 -37.59
N SER A 308 -7.98 -4.82 -37.79
CA SER A 308 -8.76 -4.15 -36.74
C SER A 308 -9.95 -4.99 -36.25
N ASP A 309 -10.68 -5.63 -37.15
CA ASP A 309 -11.78 -6.55 -36.81
C ASP A 309 -11.28 -7.72 -35.94
N LEU A 310 -10.13 -8.31 -36.30
CA LEU A 310 -9.53 -9.42 -35.55
C LEU A 310 -9.05 -8.95 -34.17
N ALA A 311 -8.33 -7.82 -34.09
CA ALA A 311 -7.85 -7.26 -32.83
C ALA A 311 -9.00 -6.92 -31.86
N ASN A 312 -10.13 -6.40 -32.37
CA ASN A 312 -11.31 -6.16 -31.55
C ASN A 312 -11.92 -7.48 -31.03
N ALA A 313 -11.91 -8.55 -31.82
CA ALA A 313 -12.39 -9.85 -31.38
C ALA A 313 -11.45 -10.49 -30.34
N GLU A 314 -10.13 -10.38 -30.52
CA GLU A 314 -9.13 -10.81 -29.51
C GLU A 314 -9.32 -10.08 -28.19
N LEU A 315 -9.56 -8.77 -28.23
CA LEU A 315 -9.82 -7.96 -27.05
C LEU A 315 -11.09 -8.43 -26.34
N ASN A 316 -12.19 -8.58 -27.07
CA ASN A 316 -13.46 -9.06 -26.49
C ASN A 316 -13.34 -10.47 -25.90
N TYR A 317 -12.60 -11.36 -26.57
CA TYR A 317 -12.30 -12.70 -26.06
C TYR A 317 -11.45 -12.66 -24.79
N SER A 318 -10.41 -11.83 -24.76
CA SER A 318 -9.53 -11.64 -23.60
C SER A 318 -10.26 -11.04 -22.39
N LEU A 319 -11.29 -10.25 -22.65
CA LEU A 319 -12.12 -9.58 -21.65
C LEU A 319 -13.23 -10.47 -21.07
N GLY A 320 -13.53 -11.64 -21.65
CA GLY A 320 -14.61 -12.52 -21.20
C GLY A 320 -16.03 -11.97 -21.40
N ASN A 321 -17.04 -12.85 -21.37
CA ASN A 321 -18.45 -12.53 -21.64
C ASN A 321 -19.27 -12.08 -20.42
N GLY A 322 -18.65 -11.59 -19.34
CA GLY A 322 -19.37 -11.33 -18.08
C GLY A 322 -19.13 -9.96 -17.51
N ASP A 323 -19.72 -8.90 -18.06
CA ASP A 323 -20.04 -7.74 -17.22
C ASP A 323 -21.02 -8.23 -16.14
N ILE A 324 -20.53 -8.28 -14.91
CA ILE A 324 -21.30 -8.71 -13.74
C ILE A 324 -21.55 -7.54 -12.78
N THR A 325 -21.37 -6.31 -13.25
CA THR A 325 -21.60 -5.09 -12.46
C THR A 325 -22.99 -5.08 -11.82
N ASP A 326 -24.00 -5.60 -12.53
CA ASP A 326 -25.40 -5.68 -12.07
C ASP A 326 -25.61 -6.60 -10.85
N LEU A 327 -24.64 -7.45 -10.51
CA LEU A 327 -24.67 -8.24 -9.27
C LEU A 327 -24.29 -7.40 -8.04
N GLY A 328 -23.55 -6.31 -8.24
CA GLY A 328 -23.28 -5.31 -7.22
C GLY A 328 -24.48 -4.37 -7.02
N LYS A 329 -24.48 -3.64 -5.90
CA LYS A 329 -25.54 -2.68 -5.56
C LYS A 329 -24.98 -1.27 -5.53
N ASN A 330 -25.75 -0.32 -6.08
CA ASN A 330 -25.43 1.10 -6.02
C ASN A 330 -23.98 1.42 -6.48
N MET A 331 -23.59 0.84 -7.61
CA MET A 331 -22.19 0.83 -8.08
C MET A 331 -21.69 2.22 -8.54
N SER A 332 -22.60 3.12 -8.89
CA SER A 332 -22.36 4.54 -9.20
C SER A 332 -22.92 5.51 -8.14
N PHE A 333 -23.29 4.99 -6.95
CA PHE A 333 -23.77 5.82 -5.84
C PHE A 333 -24.99 6.71 -6.13
N GLU A 334 -25.81 6.41 -7.13
CA GLU A 334 -27.01 7.18 -7.44
C GLU A 334 -28.19 6.93 -6.47
N ASP A 335 -28.15 5.86 -5.66
CA ASP A 335 -29.16 5.58 -4.63
C ASP A 335 -28.87 6.34 -3.33
N LEU A 336 -29.65 7.40 -3.11
CA LEU A 336 -29.60 8.27 -1.93
C LEU A 336 -30.51 7.80 -0.78
N SER A 337 -31.14 6.62 -0.86
CA SER A 337 -32.14 6.17 0.11
C SER A 337 -31.62 6.09 1.55
N ALA A 338 -30.36 5.70 1.73
CA ALA A 338 -29.68 5.70 3.03
C ALA A 338 -29.55 7.09 3.66
N GLN A 339 -29.58 8.15 2.83
CA GLN A 339 -29.50 9.55 3.24
C GLN A 339 -30.86 10.27 3.15
N GLY A 340 -31.96 9.52 3.15
CA GLY A 340 -33.31 10.09 3.06
C GLY A 340 -33.66 10.69 1.69
N GLY A 341 -32.94 10.31 0.63
CA GLY A 341 -33.20 10.74 -0.74
C GLY A 341 -32.60 12.10 -1.11
N VAL A 342 -31.67 12.63 -0.31
CA VAL A 342 -31.00 13.91 -0.54
C VAL A 342 -29.48 13.79 -0.39
N GLU A 343 -28.76 14.70 -1.06
CA GLU A 343 -27.32 14.84 -0.90
C GLU A 343 -26.95 15.34 0.51
N THR A 344 -25.76 14.99 0.97
CA THR A 344 -25.23 15.46 2.26
C THR A 344 -23.89 16.17 2.10
N SER A 345 -23.66 17.17 2.96
CA SER A 345 -22.36 17.83 3.19
C SER A 345 -21.85 17.66 4.63
N VAL A 346 -22.55 16.83 5.40
CA VAL A 346 -22.22 16.43 6.78
C VAL A 346 -22.02 14.90 6.82
N VAL A 347 -21.86 14.32 8.02
CA VAL A 347 -21.83 12.86 8.20
C VAL A 347 -23.20 12.25 7.86
N GLY A 348 -23.29 11.54 6.74
CA GLY A 348 -24.43 10.71 6.34
C GLY A 348 -24.30 9.27 6.82
N ALA A 349 -25.31 8.44 6.53
CA ALA A 349 -25.25 7.00 6.75
C ALA A 349 -24.48 6.30 5.61
N THR A 350 -24.05 5.06 5.85
CA THR A 350 -23.35 4.25 4.83
C THR A 350 -24.26 4.04 3.60
N PRO A 351 -23.75 4.21 2.36
CA PRO A 351 -24.52 4.03 1.13
C PRO A 351 -25.28 2.71 1.07
N ALA A 352 -26.50 2.73 0.55
CA ALA A 352 -27.32 1.53 0.43
C ALA A 352 -26.59 0.45 -0.39
N GLY A 353 -26.51 -0.76 0.17
CA GLY A 353 -25.85 -1.91 -0.46
C GLY A 353 -24.35 -2.04 -0.19
N TRP A 354 -23.71 -1.04 0.42
CA TRP A 354 -22.29 -1.06 0.78
C TRP A 354 -22.10 -1.32 2.28
N ASN A 355 -20.98 -1.95 2.64
CA ASN A 355 -20.50 -2.05 4.01
C ASN A 355 -19.36 -1.06 4.20
N ALA A 356 -19.34 -0.35 5.33
CA ALA A 356 -18.22 0.50 5.70
C ALA A 356 -17.59 -0.01 7.00
N TYR A 357 -16.27 0.09 7.09
CA TYR A 357 -15.50 -0.26 8.28
C TYR A 357 -14.59 0.91 8.65
N VAL A 358 -14.58 1.25 9.94
CA VAL A 358 -13.70 2.27 10.52
C VAL A 358 -12.91 1.61 11.63
N ASN A 359 -11.58 1.65 11.54
CA ASN A 359 -10.66 0.94 12.46
C ASN A 359 -11.06 -0.53 12.65
N GLY A 360 -11.40 -1.20 11.54
CA GLY A 360 -11.84 -2.60 11.52
C GLY A 360 -13.26 -2.87 12.03
N THR A 361 -13.98 -1.87 12.57
CA THR A 361 -15.35 -2.04 13.07
C THR A 361 -16.36 -1.66 12.00
N GLN A 362 -17.32 -2.55 11.73
CA GLN A 362 -18.39 -2.27 10.77
C GLN A 362 -19.31 -1.16 11.28
N VAL A 363 -19.61 -0.18 10.43
CA VAL A 363 -20.46 0.98 10.74
C VAL A 363 -21.50 1.20 9.64
N SER A 364 -22.69 1.63 10.04
CA SER A 364 -23.84 1.75 9.14
C SER A 364 -24.64 3.03 9.32
N THR A 365 -24.76 3.54 10.55
CA THR A 365 -25.52 4.76 10.86
C THR A 365 -24.63 5.98 11.03
N THR A 366 -25.24 7.17 10.96
CA THR A 366 -24.56 8.44 11.25
C THR A 366 -23.97 8.46 12.67
N GLU A 367 -24.70 7.93 13.66
CA GLU A 367 -24.22 7.87 15.05
C GLU A 367 -23.01 6.93 15.19
N GLU A 368 -23.02 5.77 14.55
CA GLU A 368 -21.91 4.82 14.56
C GLU A 368 -20.66 5.40 13.91
N LEU A 369 -20.81 6.04 12.74
CA LEU A 369 -19.72 6.74 12.04
C LEU A 369 -19.12 7.86 12.91
N THR A 370 -19.97 8.67 13.54
CA THR A 370 -19.52 9.75 14.43
C THR A 370 -18.76 9.19 15.63
N ALA A 371 -19.29 8.12 16.24
CA ALA A 371 -18.65 7.46 17.38
C ALA A 371 -17.31 6.80 17.00
N ALA A 372 -17.18 6.30 15.77
CA ALA A 372 -15.95 5.73 15.24
C ALA A 372 -14.91 6.79 14.83
N GLY A 373 -15.21 8.08 14.99
CA GLY A 373 -14.27 9.19 14.76
C GLY A 373 -14.48 9.95 13.45
N ILE A 374 -15.48 9.61 12.64
CA ILE A 374 -15.82 10.33 11.42
C ILE A 374 -16.52 11.65 11.79
N SER A 375 -15.81 12.77 11.64
CA SER A 375 -16.25 14.09 12.11
C SER A 375 -16.46 15.12 11.00
N GLY A 376 -16.10 14.78 9.77
CA GLY A 376 -16.20 15.67 8.60
C GLY A 376 -17.37 15.34 7.67
N TRP A 377 -17.16 15.50 6.37
CA TRP A 377 -18.12 15.05 5.37
C TRP A 377 -17.95 13.55 5.14
N TYR A 378 -19.07 12.83 5.13
CA TYR A 378 -19.14 11.43 4.74
C TYR A 378 -20.46 11.19 4.03
N GLY A 379 -20.43 10.74 2.78
CA GLY A 379 -21.65 10.39 2.07
C GLY A 379 -21.64 10.74 0.60
N ILE A 380 -22.84 10.72 0.01
CA ILE A 380 -23.08 10.89 -1.41
C ILE A 380 -23.49 12.33 -1.71
N ASN A 381 -22.85 12.95 -2.70
CA ASN A 381 -23.26 14.23 -3.30
C ASN A 381 -22.79 14.38 -4.75
N SER A 382 -23.12 15.51 -5.37
CA SER A 382 -22.82 15.81 -6.78
C SER A 382 -21.47 16.50 -7.03
N ASP A 383 -20.61 16.64 -6.01
CA ASP A 383 -19.33 17.36 -6.09
C ASP A 383 -18.22 16.49 -6.70
N SER A 384 -18.38 16.05 -7.94
CA SER A 384 -17.38 15.25 -8.68
C SER A 384 -17.49 15.48 -10.18
N GLU A 385 -16.38 15.28 -10.89
CA GLU A 385 -16.24 15.46 -12.35
C GLU A 385 -15.27 14.43 -12.95
N GLY A 386 -15.20 14.36 -14.28
CA GLY A 386 -14.29 13.50 -15.03
C GLY A 386 -15.01 12.56 -15.99
N ASP A 387 -14.30 12.11 -17.04
CA ASP A 387 -14.89 11.26 -18.09
C ASP A 387 -15.30 9.87 -17.58
N ILE A 388 -14.73 9.42 -16.47
CA ILE A 388 -15.05 8.14 -15.83
C ILE A 388 -16.29 8.21 -14.92
N LYS A 389 -16.83 9.40 -14.66
CA LYS A 389 -18.03 9.58 -13.82
C LYS A 389 -19.25 8.96 -14.48
N ASP A 390 -20.06 8.24 -13.73
CA ASP A 390 -21.32 7.63 -14.19
C ASP A 390 -22.50 8.21 -13.42
N GLY A 391 -23.36 8.97 -14.09
CA GLY A 391 -24.48 9.66 -13.44
C GLY A 391 -24.10 11.04 -12.89
N THR A 392 -24.70 11.42 -11.78
CA THR A 392 -24.60 12.77 -11.19
C THR A 392 -23.92 12.79 -9.83
N GLN A 393 -23.92 11.67 -9.12
CA GLN A 393 -23.48 11.55 -7.75
C GLN A 393 -22.06 10.93 -7.67
N ALA A 394 -21.47 10.99 -6.49
CA ALA A 394 -20.31 10.23 -6.09
C ALA A 394 -20.32 10.10 -4.57
N PHE A 395 -19.73 9.03 -4.06
CA PHE A 395 -19.49 8.88 -2.63
C PHE A 395 -18.13 9.50 -2.26
N GLY A 396 -18.00 10.05 -1.05
CA GLY A 396 -16.70 10.45 -0.54
C GLY A 396 -16.67 10.70 0.95
N ILE A 397 -15.46 10.95 1.43
CA ILE A 397 -15.19 11.26 2.83
C ILE A 397 -14.09 12.32 2.91
N TRP A 398 -14.38 13.44 3.58
CA TRP A 398 -13.39 14.47 3.87
C TRP A 398 -13.36 14.78 5.36
N MET A 399 -12.17 14.73 5.96
CA MET A 399 -11.94 15.12 7.35
C MET A 399 -10.47 15.48 7.56
N ALA A 400 -10.15 16.14 8.68
CA ALA A 400 -8.79 16.63 8.94
C ALA A 400 -7.75 15.50 9.09
N GLY A 401 -8.13 14.39 9.74
CA GLY A 401 -7.32 13.17 9.85
C GLY A 401 -8.16 11.95 9.52
N MET A 402 -7.71 11.15 8.55
CA MET A 402 -8.42 9.95 8.11
C MET A 402 -8.10 8.76 9.00
N PRO A 403 -9.08 8.04 9.56
CA PRO A 403 -8.84 6.77 10.23
C PRO A 403 -8.56 5.66 9.21
N ASP A 404 -8.26 4.44 9.69
CA ASP A 404 -8.34 3.25 8.85
C ASP A 404 -9.79 3.06 8.37
N TYR A 405 -9.98 3.06 7.06
CA TYR A 405 -11.28 3.11 6.42
C TYR A 405 -11.36 2.13 5.25
N GLU A 406 -12.44 1.36 5.21
CA GLU A 406 -12.83 0.52 4.09
C GLU A 406 -14.30 0.77 3.73
N ILE A 407 -14.61 0.81 2.43
CA ILE A 407 -15.97 0.60 1.92
C ILE A 407 -15.96 -0.55 0.92
N SER A 408 -16.84 -1.54 1.11
CA SER A 408 -16.80 -2.77 0.33
C SER A 408 -18.15 -3.45 0.13
N GLN A 409 -18.20 -4.31 -0.89
CA GLN A 409 -19.28 -5.25 -1.18
C GLN A 409 -18.70 -6.65 -1.40
N THR A 410 -19.50 -7.68 -1.14
CA THR A 410 -19.14 -9.07 -1.47
C THR A 410 -20.18 -9.66 -2.41
N ILE A 411 -19.73 -10.19 -3.55
CA ILE A 411 -20.53 -10.99 -4.47
C ILE A 411 -20.14 -12.44 -4.30
N SER A 412 -21.11 -13.30 -3.96
CA SER A 412 -20.89 -14.73 -3.72
C SER A 412 -21.46 -15.58 -4.87
N GLY A 413 -20.96 -16.81 -4.99
CA GLY A 413 -21.40 -17.77 -6.00
C GLY A 413 -20.80 -17.51 -7.39
N LEU A 414 -19.69 -16.79 -7.44
CA LEU A 414 -18.92 -16.58 -8.67
C LEU A 414 -18.13 -17.83 -9.03
N GLU A 415 -17.81 -17.97 -10.31
CA GLU A 415 -16.89 -19.01 -10.77
C GLU A 415 -15.45 -18.60 -10.46
N ASN A 416 -14.57 -19.56 -10.18
CA ASN A 416 -13.16 -19.27 -9.98
C ASN A 416 -12.52 -18.70 -11.26
N GLY A 417 -11.64 -17.71 -11.11
CA GLY A 417 -10.99 -17.01 -12.22
C GLY A 417 -10.68 -15.55 -11.90
N THR A 418 -10.11 -14.84 -12.87
CA THR A 418 -9.76 -13.42 -12.72
C THR A 418 -10.94 -12.53 -13.07
N TYR A 419 -11.18 -11.54 -12.21
CA TYR A 419 -12.15 -10.47 -12.38
C TYR A 419 -11.44 -9.13 -12.41
N LEU A 420 -11.73 -8.32 -13.42
CA LEU A 420 -11.29 -6.94 -13.51
C LEU A 420 -12.30 -6.05 -12.80
N ILE A 421 -11.85 -5.29 -11.80
CA ILE A 421 -12.64 -4.24 -11.15
C ILE A 421 -12.08 -2.90 -11.58
N THR A 422 -12.95 -2.02 -12.09
CA THR A 422 -12.62 -0.63 -12.38
C THR A 422 -13.45 0.27 -11.46
N ALA A 423 -12.88 1.35 -10.97
CA ALA A 423 -13.61 2.42 -10.30
C ALA A 423 -13.06 3.79 -10.68
N GLY A 424 -13.92 4.81 -10.68
CA GLY A 424 -13.52 6.20 -10.71
C GLY A 424 -13.10 6.65 -9.31
N VAL A 425 -11.86 7.13 -9.17
CA VAL A 425 -11.28 7.55 -7.89
C VAL A 425 -10.67 8.94 -8.01
N MET A 426 -11.01 9.81 -7.08
CA MET A 426 -10.33 11.09 -6.90
C MET A 426 -9.42 11.00 -5.68
N VAL A 427 -8.16 11.39 -5.85
CA VAL A 427 -7.24 11.75 -4.77
C VAL A 427 -6.81 13.18 -5.04
N GLY A 428 -7.13 14.10 -4.12
CA GLY A 428 -7.02 15.53 -4.36
C GLY A 428 -5.70 16.12 -3.87
N ALA A 429 -5.15 17.08 -4.60
CA ALA A 429 -4.17 18.03 -4.10
C ALA A 429 -4.79 19.43 -3.97
N ASN A 430 -4.19 20.27 -3.13
CA ASN A 430 -4.54 21.69 -3.05
C ASN A 430 -3.27 22.56 -3.09
N GLY A 431 -3.43 23.88 -2.93
CA GLY A 431 -2.30 24.82 -2.87
C GLY A 431 -1.32 24.60 -1.71
N SER A 432 -1.64 23.73 -0.75
CA SER A 432 -0.79 23.33 0.38
C SER A 432 -0.14 21.96 0.21
N GLY A 433 -0.40 21.28 -0.92
CA GLY A 433 0.27 20.03 -1.30
C GLY A 433 -0.69 18.86 -1.55
N SER A 434 -0.10 17.68 -1.66
CA SER A 434 -0.79 16.40 -1.80
C SER A 434 -1.65 16.08 -0.57
N ARG A 435 -2.68 15.27 -0.76
CA ARG A 435 -3.43 14.58 0.31
C ARG A 435 -3.35 13.05 0.18
N ARG A 436 -2.43 12.55 -0.64
CA ARG A 436 -2.22 11.12 -0.84
C ARG A 436 -1.64 10.47 0.42
N THR A 437 -2.18 9.30 0.75
CA THR A 437 -1.72 8.38 1.81
C THR A 437 -1.69 6.95 1.29
N SER A 438 -2.80 6.23 1.28
CA SER A 438 -2.90 4.80 0.94
C SER A 438 -4.17 4.45 0.14
N GLN A 439 -4.81 5.46 -0.45
CA GLN A 439 -6.01 5.34 -1.29
C GLN A 439 -5.80 4.27 -2.38
N ARG A 440 -6.63 3.23 -2.35
CA ARG A 440 -6.55 2.10 -3.29
C ARG A 440 -7.89 1.43 -3.52
N VAL A 441 -8.11 1.02 -4.77
CA VAL A 441 -9.20 0.08 -5.12
C VAL A 441 -8.70 -1.33 -4.87
N PHE A 442 -9.53 -2.19 -4.31
CA PHE A 442 -9.16 -3.57 -4.05
C PHE A 442 -10.22 -4.56 -4.53
N GLY A 443 -9.77 -5.79 -4.78
CA GLY A 443 -10.59 -6.97 -4.97
C GLY A 443 -9.89 -8.18 -4.36
N ASN A 444 -10.55 -8.81 -3.41
CA ASN A 444 -9.98 -9.78 -2.49
C ASN A 444 -8.71 -9.22 -1.82
N LEU A 445 -7.55 -9.85 -2.02
CA LEU A 445 -6.28 -9.36 -1.49
C LEU A 445 -5.50 -8.47 -2.46
N ASN A 446 -5.99 -8.30 -3.69
CA ASN A 446 -5.30 -7.50 -4.69
C ASN A 446 -5.74 -6.06 -4.54
N SER A 447 -4.79 -5.14 -4.52
CA SER A 447 -5.05 -3.71 -4.35
C SER A 447 -4.23 -2.91 -5.35
N THR A 448 -4.85 -1.95 -6.01
CA THR A 448 -4.15 -0.97 -6.86
C THR A 448 -4.15 0.38 -6.18
N LEU A 449 -2.96 0.83 -5.77
CA LEU A 449 -2.70 2.14 -5.19
C LEU A 449 -2.82 3.24 -6.24
N TYR A 450 -3.28 4.42 -5.84
CA TYR A 450 -3.50 5.56 -6.73
C TYR A 450 -2.22 6.00 -7.49
N GLY A 451 -1.10 6.18 -6.77
CA GLY A 451 0.15 6.76 -7.29
C GLY A 451 1.07 5.78 -8.04
N PHE A 452 2.34 6.17 -8.19
CA PHE A 452 3.42 5.32 -8.71
C PHE A 452 4.07 4.49 -7.59
N SER A 453 4.81 3.43 -7.94
CA SER A 453 5.50 2.59 -6.94
C SER A 453 6.42 3.38 -6.00
N ASP A 454 7.14 4.35 -6.56
CA ASP A 454 8.13 5.15 -5.83
C ASP A 454 7.49 6.13 -4.84
N ASP A 455 6.18 6.33 -4.93
CA ASP A 455 5.41 7.15 -3.99
C ASP A 455 5.16 6.44 -2.65
N TYR A 456 5.42 5.13 -2.54
CA TYR A 456 4.97 4.34 -1.38
C TYR A 456 6.08 3.58 -0.65
N ASP A 457 5.93 3.49 0.68
CA ASP A 457 6.70 2.59 1.53
C ASP A 457 5.93 1.28 1.74
N LEU A 458 6.24 0.29 0.89
CA LEU A 458 5.56 -1.00 0.86
C LEU A 458 5.69 -1.79 2.17
N SER A 459 6.70 -1.51 2.99
CA SER A 459 6.90 -2.18 4.29
C SER A 459 5.80 -1.86 5.32
N ARG A 460 5.01 -0.81 5.07
CA ARG A 460 3.95 -0.33 5.97
C ARG A 460 2.56 -0.80 5.57
N PHE A 461 2.41 -1.50 4.46
CA PHE A 461 1.12 -2.06 4.02
C PHE A 461 0.86 -3.41 4.68
N ASN A 462 -0.41 -3.84 4.69
CA ASN A 462 -0.72 -5.19 5.14
C ASN A 462 0.09 -6.16 4.28
N PRO A 463 0.98 -6.96 4.88
CA PRO A 463 1.83 -7.85 4.11
C PRO A 463 0.99 -8.82 3.31
N GLN A 464 -0.27 -9.13 3.66
CA GLN A 464 -1.18 -10.02 2.92
C GLN A 464 -1.74 -9.42 1.62
N GLU A 465 -1.67 -8.11 1.39
CA GLU A 465 -2.15 -7.52 0.14
C GLU A 465 -1.13 -7.70 -1.00
N VAL A 466 -1.64 -7.94 -2.21
CA VAL A 466 -0.86 -7.91 -3.47
C VAL A 466 -1.04 -6.54 -4.09
N LEU A 467 0.03 -5.74 -4.11
CA LEU A 467 -0.03 -4.34 -4.50
C LEU A 467 0.35 -4.11 -5.96
N ALA A 468 -0.49 -3.36 -6.66
CA ALA A 468 -0.22 -2.74 -7.96
C ALA A 468 -0.34 -1.20 -7.85
N PHE A 469 0.03 -0.49 -8.91
CA PHE A 469 0.09 0.98 -8.92
C PHE A 469 -0.61 1.51 -10.17
N ALA A 470 -1.57 2.42 -10.01
CA ALA A 470 -2.29 3.03 -11.12
C ALA A 470 -1.47 4.08 -11.86
N GLY A 471 -0.38 4.58 -11.25
CA GLY A 471 0.50 5.58 -11.87
C GLY A 471 -0.19 6.93 -12.09
N GLN A 472 -1.18 7.26 -11.26
CA GLN A 472 -1.89 8.54 -11.33
C GLN A 472 -1.13 9.60 -10.54
N THR A 473 -1.25 10.86 -10.98
CA THR A 473 -0.76 12.02 -10.22
C THR A 473 -1.96 12.78 -9.69
N GLU A 474 -1.97 13.12 -8.40
CA GLU A 474 -3.07 13.93 -7.86
C GLU A 474 -3.10 15.32 -8.50
N GLU A 475 -4.25 15.68 -9.05
CA GLU A 475 -4.48 16.99 -9.63
C GLU A 475 -4.78 18.03 -8.55
N VAL A 476 -4.47 19.30 -8.81
CA VAL A 476 -4.82 20.42 -7.91
C VAL A 476 -6.29 20.79 -8.08
N THR A 477 -7.16 19.83 -7.75
CA THR A 477 -8.62 19.91 -7.80
C THR A 477 -9.20 18.89 -6.83
N ASP A 478 -10.38 19.21 -6.30
CA ASP A 478 -11.11 18.35 -5.38
C ASP A 478 -12.24 17.57 -6.09
N ARG A 479 -12.25 17.51 -7.43
CA ARG A 479 -13.41 17.02 -8.22
C ARG A 479 -13.09 15.90 -9.21
N LEU A 480 -11.90 15.86 -9.80
CA LEU A 480 -11.61 15.00 -10.96
C LEU A 480 -11.40 13.53 -10.55
N LEU A 481 -12.24 12.64 -11.07
CA LEU A 481 -12.12 11.20 -10.93
C LEU A 481 -11.22 10.64 -12.04
N SER A 482 -10.31 9.75 -11.66
CA SER A 482 -9.43 8.99 -12.55
C SER A 482 -9.75 7.50 -12.44
N PRO A 483 -9.67 6.73 -13.55
CA PRO A 483 -9.89 5.29 -13.50
C PRO A 483 -8.76 4.60 -12.72
N ILE A 484 -9.14 3.72 -11.80
CA ILE A 484 -8.26 2.74 -11.17
C ILE A 484 -8.80 1.36 -11.48
N THR A 485 -7.91 0.46 -11.90
CA THR A 485 -8.21 -0.92 -12.21
C THR A 485 -7.47 -1.87 -11.28
N VAL A 486 -8.11 -2.97 -10.89
CA VAL A 486 -7.47 -4.06 -10.14
C VAL A 486 -7.97 -5.39 -10.69
N ASN A 487 -7.03 -6.31 -10.92
CA ASN A 487 -7.33 -7.70 -11.23
C ASN A 487 -7.43 -8.46 -9.91
N ALA A 488 -8.57 -9.08 -9.66
CA ALA A 488 -8.82 -9.88 -8.48
C ALA A 488 -9.05 -11.33 -8.89
N TYR A 489 -8.25 -12.23 -8.31
CA TYR A 489 -8.44 -13.66 -8.50
C TYR A 489 -9.46 -14.18 -7.48
N VAL A 490 -10.50 -14.84 -7.97
CA VAL A 490 -11.52 -15.52 -7.17
C VAL A 490 -11.21 -17.01 -7.15
N TYR A 491 -11.06 -17.58 -5.95
CA TYR A 491 -10.70 -18.98 -5.74
C TYR A 491 -11.68 -19.73 -4.81
N ASP A 492 -12.53 -19.01 -4.09
CA ASP A 492 -13.51 -19.54 -3.12
C ASP A 492 -14.97 -19.25 -3.53
N GLY A 493 -15.16 -18.72 -4.74
CA GLY A 493 -16.45 -18.26 -5.26
C GLY A 493 -16.95 -16.94 -4.68
N ASN A 494 -16.14 -16.22 -3.90
CA ASN A 494 -16.45 -14.88 -3.39
C ASN A 494 -15.51 -13.82 -3.97
N LEU A 495 -16.10 -12.70 -4.37
CA LEU A 495 -15.37 -11.48 -4.67
C LEU A 495 -15.78 -10.39 -3.69
N THR A 496 -14.89 -10.06 -2.75
CA THR A 496 -15.01 -8.84 -1.94
C THR A 496 -14.22 -7.73 -2.61
N PHE A 497 -14.88 -6.63 -2.96
CA PHE A 497 -14.23 -5.52 -3.66
C PHE A 497 -14.64 -4.18 -3.06
N GLY A 498 -13.85 -3.15 -3.31
CA GLY A 498 -14.16 -1.81 -2.84
C GLY A 498 -12.95 -0.89 -2.82
N PHE A 499 -12.89 -0.04 -1.80
CA PHE A 499 -11.84 0.96 -1.63
C PHE A 499 -11.37 1.04 -0.17
N ARG A 500 -10.07 1.29 0.02
CA ARG A 500 -9.41 1.42 1.33
C ARG A 500 -8.47 2.62 1.41
N THR A 501 -8.33 3.18 2.61
CA THR A 501 -7.35 4.22 2.98
C THR A 501 -7.15 4.23 4.50
N ASP A 502 -6.02 4.73 5.00
CA ASP A 502 -5.69 4.71 6.44
C ASP A 502 -5.05 6.01 6.99
N GLY A 503 -5.07 7.09 6.20
CA GLY A 503 -4.54 8.38 6.63
C GLY A 503 -3.04 8.45 6.93
N ASP A 504 -2.31 7.33 6.83
CA ASP A 504 -0.88 7.26 7.18
C ASP A 504 -0.02 7.87 6.05
N ILE A 505 0.38 9.13 6.24
CA ILE A 505 1.23 9.86 5.30
C ILE A 505 2.60 9.20 5.10
N ALA A 506 3.10 8.45 6.07
CA ALA A 506 4.39 7.78 5.94
C ALA A 506 4.30 6.60 4.96
N LYS A 507 3.11 6.00 4.75
CA LYS A 507 2.90 5.04 3.66
C LYS A 507 3.11 5.66 2.29
N ALA A 508 2.80 6.95 2.13
CA ALA A 508 3.06 7.72 0.92
C ALA A 508 4.48 8.35 0.89
N ARG A 509 5.43 7.86 1.71
CA ARG A 509 6.79 8.42 1.85
C ARG A 509 6.81 9.94 2.10
N ARG A 510 5.78 10.46 2.77
CA ARG A 510 5.66 11.88 3.09
C ARG A 510 5.97 12.11 4.55
N ASP A 511 6.87 13.08 4.80
CA ASP A 511 7.27 13.46 6.17
C ASP A 511 6.30 14.45 6.83
N ASN A 512 5.47 15.14 6.04
CA ASN A 512 4.53 16.14 6.53
C ASN A 512 3.15 16.00 5.85
N GLY A 513 2.11 16.08 6.68
CA GLY A 513 0.73 16.15 6.24
C GLY A 513 0.43 17.46 5.50
N ASN A 514 -0.73 17.49 4.84
CA ASN A 514 -1.23 18.71 4.21
C ASN A 514 -1.56 19.75 5.28
N ALA A 515 -1.00 20.95 5.18
CA ALA A 515 -1.21 22.00 6.18
C ALA A 515 -2.69 22.45 6.32
N ASN A 516 -3.51 22.22 5.29
CA ASN A 516 -4.95 22.49 5.32
C ASN A 516 -5.80 21.24 5.63
N GLY A 517 -5.15 20.14 6.02
CA GLY A 517 -5.78 18.86 6.32
C GLY A 517 -6.32 18.10 5.09
N GLY A 518 -6.93 16.95 5.38
CA GLY A 518 -7.52 16.10 4.36
C GLY A 518 -6.62 14.99 3.84
N ASP A 519 -5.49 14.70 4.48
CA ASP A 519 -4.69 13.53 4.13
C ASP A 519 -5.55 12.26 4.19
N GLY A 520 -5.60 11.50 3.10
CA GLY A 520 -6.50 10.36 2.94
C GLY A 520 -7.82 10.67 2.25
N TRP A 521 -8.16 11.94 1.98
CA TRP A 521 -9.41 12.32 1.27
C TRP A 521 -9.51 11.63 -0.09
N PHE A 522 -10.70 11.10 -0.37
CA PHE A 522 -11.09 10.58 -1.67
C PHE A 522 -12.56 10.87 -2.03
N LYS A 523 -12.87 10.66 -3.31
CA LYS A 523 -14.24 10.42 -3.83
C LYS A 523 -14.21 9.20 -4.75
N LEU A 524 -15.33 8.46 -4.79
CA LEU A 524 -15.51 7.22 -5.54
C LEU A 524 -16.78 7.28 -6.38
N ASP A 525 -16.70 6.69 -7.57
CA ASP A 525 -17.83 6.48 -8.45
C ASP A 525 -17.57 5.30 -9.43
N ASN A 526 -18.61 4.88 -10.13
CA ASN A 526 -18.55 4.01 -11.31
C ASN A 526 -17.74 2.72 -11.10
N PHE A 527 -18.06 1.96 -10.06
CA PHE A 527 -17.54 0.60 -9.95
C PHE A 527 -18.10 -0.26 -11.10
N ARG A 528 -17.21 -0.94 -11.81
CA ARG A 528 -17.50 -1.90 -12.88
C ARG A 528 -16.74 -3.19 -12.63
N ILE A 529 -17.40 -4.32 -12.83
CA ILE A 529 -16.80 -5.63 -12.61
C ILE A 529 -17.01 -6.49 -13.84
N GLN A 530 -15.91 -6.96 -14.41
CA GLN A 530 -15.91 -7.82 -15.56
C GLN A 530 -15.19 -9.12 -15.24
N LYS A 531 -15.87 -10.26 -15.44
CA LYS A 531 -15.21 -11.55 -15.48
C LYS A 531 -14.36 -11.62 -16.74
N LEU A 532 -13.06 -11.79 -16.56
CA LEU A 532 -12.15 -12.11 -17.66
C LEU A 532 -12.29 -13.61 -17.96
N ARG A 533 -11.27 -14.39 -17.59
CA ARG A 533 -11.23 -15.85 -17.69
C ARG A 533 -10.38 -16.40 -16.55
N TYR A 534 -10.20 -17.71 -16.50
CA TYR A 534 -9.15 -18.29 -15.68
C TYR A 534 -7.79 -17.88 -16.25
N ILE A 535 -7.07 -16.98 -15.56
CA ILE A 535 -5.71 -16.59 -15.90
C ILE A 535 -4.80 -17.30 -14.90
N LYS A 536 -4.05 -18.29 -15.38
CA LYS A 536 -3.24 -19.16 -14.51
C LYS A 536 -2.10 -18.37 -13.84
N GLU A 537 -1.54 -17.42 -14.56
CA GLU A 537 -0.47 -16.54 -14.08
C GLU A 537 -0.91 -15.74 -12.86
N ASP A 538 -2.15 -15.23 -12.86
CA ASP A 538 -2.71 -14.51 -11.71
C ASP A 538 -2.87 -15.45 -10.50
N ALA A 539 -3.37 -16.67 -10.72
CA ALA A 539 -3.53 -17.66 -9.66
C ALA A 539 -2.18 -18.05 -9.04
N LEU A 540 -1.17 -18.32 -9.88
CA LEU A 540 0.19 -18.65 -9.44
C LEU A 540 0.85 -17.47 -8.72
N ALA A 541 0.61 -16.23 -9.15
CA ALA A 541 1.09 -15.04 -8.46
C ALA A 541 0.54 -14.94 -7.02
N ILE A 542 -0.75 -15.25 -6.80
CA ILE A 542 -1.32 -15.32 -5.44
C ILE A 542 -0.66 -16.42 -4.61
N PHE A 543 -0.46 -17.60 -5.21
CA PHE A 543 0.21 -18.71 -4.54
C PHE A 543 1.66 -18.38 -4.14
N GLU A 544 2.44 -17.81 -5.06
CA GLU A 544 3.84 -17.38 -4.82
C GLU A 544 3.93 -16.27 -3.75
N ASP A 545 2.97 -15.35 -3.77
CA ASP A 545 2.85 -14.30 -2.78
C ASP A 545 2.55 -14.86 -1.38
N TYR A 546 1.61 -15.79 -1.25
CA TYR A 546 1.29 -16.43 0.04
C TYR A 546 2.45 -17.26 0.59
N THR A 547 3.09 -18.06 -0.26
CA THR A 547 4.26 -18.85 0.13
C THR A 547 5.42 -17.96 0.57
N SER A 548 5.66 -16.85 -0.12
CA SER A 548 6.66 -15.84 0.27
C SER A 548 6.35 -15.21 1.63
N LYS A 549 5.08 -14.87 1.89
CA LYS A 549 4.65 -14.29 3.17
C LYS A 549 4.81 -15.26 4.33
N LEU A 550 4.36 -16.50 4.14
CA LEU A 550 4.55 -17.55 5.14
C LEU A 550 6.04 -17.77 5.44
N SER A 551 6.89 -17.77 4.40
CA SER A 551 8.35 -17.87 4.56
C SER A 551 8.93 -16.69 5.36
N ASN A 552 8.43 -15.46 5.16
CA ASN A 552 8.85 -14.29 5.93
C ASN A 552 8.40 -14.39 7.39
N TYR A 553 7.20 -14.89 7.65
CA TYR A 553 6.73 -15.08 9.03
C TYR A 553 7.58 -16.08 9.83
N MET A 554 8.30 -17.01 9.19
CA MET A 554 9.19 -17.95 9.90
C MET A 554 10.31 -17.26 10.71
N TYR A 555 10.58 -15.97 10.48
CA TYR A 555 11.54 -15.19 11.26
C TYR A 555 10.92 -14.49 12.47
N GLU A 556 9.60 -14.48 12.60
CA GLU A 556 8.86 -13.89 13.71
C GLU A 556 8.63 -14.92 14.83
N GLN A 557 8.59 -14.45 16.08
CA GLN A 557 8.24 -15.31 17.20
C GLN A 557 6.73 -15.64 17.15
N MET A 558 6.39 -16.92 17.20
CA MET A 558 5.02 -17.43 17.19
C MET A 558 4.93 -18.77 17.90
N GLN A 559 3.73 -19.34 17.99
CA GLN A 559 3.55 -20.68 18.55
C GLN A 559 4.21 -21.76 17.67
N SER A 560 5.01 -22.66 18.25
CA SER A 560 5.73 -23.74 17.57
C SER A 560 4.83 -24.62 16.71
N SER A 561 3.61 -24.91 17.17
CA SER A 561 2.64 -25.70 16.39
C SER A 561 2.17 -24.98 15.13
N VAL A 562 2.11 -23.65 15.15
CA VAL A 562 1.76 -22.81 14.01
C VAL A 562 2.94 -22.72 13.06
N LEU A 563 4.16 -22.50 13.57
CA LEU A 563 5.40 -22.55 12.78
C LEU A 563 5.53 -23.88 12.01
N LYS A 564 5.25 -25.01 12.67
CA LYS A 564 5.29 -26.33 12.04
C LYS A 564 4.25 -26.50 10.92
N LYS A 565 3.09 -25.84 11.03
CA LYS A 565 2.10 -25.82 9.94
C LYS A 565 2.64 -25.06 8.72
N ILE A 566 3.41 -23.98 8.93
CA ILE A 566 4.11 -23.27 7.83
C ILE A 566 5.08 -24.22 7.15
N GLU A 567 5.98 -24.85 7.90
CA GLU A 567 6.97 -25.79 7.36
C GLU A 567 6.29 -26.91 6.54
N THR A 568 5.22 -27.49 7.08
CA THR A 568 4.46 -28.54 6.39
C THR A 568 3.80 -28.03 5.12
N ALA A 569 3.17 -26.85 5.15
CA ALA A 569 2.48 -26.29 4.00
C ALA A 569 3.43 -25.95 2.84
N LEU A 570 4.62 -25.39 3.16
CA LEU A 570 5.63 -25.06 2.15
C LEU A 570 6.28 -26.30 1.53
N GLU A 571 6.25 -27.45 2.21
CA GLU A 571 6.68 -28.73 1.65
C GLU A 571 5.56 -29.44 0.85
N GLU A 572 4.32 -29.40 1.32
CA GLU A 572 3.19 -30.17 0.78
C GLU A 572 2.57 -29.53 -0.47
N TYR A 573 2.43 -28.21 -0.49
CA TYR A 573 1.80 -27.51 -1.62
C TYR A 573 2.87 -27.10 -2.64
N SER A 574 3.09 -27.95 -3.64
CA SER A 574 3.93 -27.65 -4.80
C SER A 574 3.08 -27.57 -6.07
N VAL A 575 2.74 -26.36 -6.50
CA VAL A 575 2.04 -26.11 -7.77
C VAL A 575 2.94 -25.32 -8.74
N ASN A 576 2.70 -25.48 -10.03
CA ASN A 576 3.49 -24.88 -11.11
C ASN A 576 2.63 -24.63 -12.37
N ASN A 577 3.23 -24.15 -13.46
CA ASN A 577 2.52 -23.90 -14.73
C ASN A 577 1.81 -25.13 -15.30
N ASP A 578 2.27 -26.35 -15.00
CA ASP A 578 1.66 -27.59 -15.47
C ASP A 578 0.52 -28.10 -14.55
N SER A 579 0.30 -27.44 -13.40
CA SER A 579 -0.73 -27.85 -12.45
C SER A 579 -2.15 -27.51 -12.95
N GLU A 580 -3.10 -28.35 -12.59
CA GLU A 580 -4.53 -28.16 -12.89
C GLU A 580 -5.12 -27.00 -12.08
N PRO A 581 -6.05 -26.20 -12.65
CA PRO A 581 -6.67 -25.05 -11.99
C PRO A 581 -7.15 -25.32 -10.55
N GLN A 582 -7.86 -26.43 -10.36
CA GLN A 582 -8.43 -26.80 -9.06
C GLN A 582 -7.37 -27.14 -8.00
N ALA A 583 -6.20 -27.64 -8.43
CA ALA A 583 -5.10 -27.91 -7.50
C ALA A 583 -4.45 -26.60 -7.01
N ILE A 584 -4.31 -25.62 -7.90
CA ILE A 584 -3.81 -24.28 -7.57
C ILE A 584 -4.78 -23.59 -6.59
N ASP A 585 -6.08 -23.60 -6.88
CA ASP A 585 -7.10 -22.98 -6.03
C ASP A 585 -7.14 -23.58 -4.61
N ASN A 586 -7.07 -24.92 -4.51
CA ASN A 586 -7.03 -25.60 -3.22
C ASN A 586 -5.76 -25.24 -2.43
N ALA A 587 -4.61 -25.13 -3.10
CA ALA A 587 -3.37 -24.69 -2.47
C ALA A 587 -3.50 -23.26 -1.94
N ILE A 588 -4.02 -22.32 -2.76
CA ILE A 588 -4.27 -20.93 -2.35
C ILE A 588 -5.19 -20.88 -1.13
N LEU A 589 -6.33 -21.59 -1.15
CA LEU A 589 -7.28 -21.66 -0.03
C LEU A 589 -6.62 -22.09 1.28
N ASN A 590 -5.84 -23.17 1.23
CA ASN A 590 -5.16 -23.71 2.41
C ASN A 590 -4.09 -22.75 2.94
N LEU A 591 -3.32 -22.12 2.05
CA LEU A 591 -2.31 -21.12 2.43
C LEU A 591 -2.94 -19.83 2.99
N ALA A 592 -4.06 -19.36 2.43
CA ALA A 592 -4.79 -18.19 2.93
C ALA A 592 -5.28 -18.42 4.37
N ALA A 593 -5.93 -19.57 4.62
CA ALA A 593 -6.39 -19.93 5.95
C ALA A 593 -5.24 -20.02 6.96
N LEU A 594 -4.10 -20.58 6.54
CA LEU A 594 -2.91 -20.66 7.37
C LEU A 594 -2.30 -19.27 7.66
N LEU A 595 -2.24 -18.37 6.68
CA LEU A 595 -1.75 -17.00 6.86
C LEU A 595 -2.53 -16.26 7.95
N THR A 596 -3.86 -16.43 8.02
CA THR A 596 -4.68 -15.85 9.09
C THR A 596 -4.29 -16.40 10.46
N GLU A 597 -4.11 -17.71 10.58
CA GLU A 597 -3.68 -18.36 11.83
C GLU A 597 -2.28 -17.90 12.27
N VAL A 598 -1.34 -17.83 11.33
CA VAL A 598 0.03 -17.37 11.56
C VAL A 598 0.05 -15.93 12.06
N LYS A 599 -0.66 -15.02 11.39
CA LYS A 599 -0.72 -13.61 11.80
C LYS A 599 -1.26 -13.47 13.23
N ALA A 600 -2.35 -14.15 13.55
CA ALA A 600 -2.92 -14.10 14.89
C ALA A 600 -1.92 -14.58 15.97
N SER A 601 -1.16 -15.65 15.68
CA SER A 601 -0.14 -16.14 16.60
C SER A 601 1.02 -15.15 16.78
N VAL A 602 1.52 -14.56 15.69
CA VAL A 602 2.59 -13.55 15.73
C VAL A 602 2.17 -12.32 16.51
N ASP A 603 0.97 -11.79 16.26
CA ASP A 603 0.46 -10.60 16.94
C ASP A 603 0.37 -10.81 18.47
N VAL A 604 -0.13 -11.98 18.90
CA VAL A 604 -0.22 -12.34 20.33
C VAL A 604 1.17 -12.42 20.99
N TYR A 605 2.14 -13.02 20.32
CA TYR A 605 3.51 -13.12 20.86
C TYR A 605 4.20 -11.75 20.89
N ALA A 606 4.03 -10.92 19.87
CA ALA A 606 4.55 -9.56 19.84
C ALA A 606 3.97 -8.69 20.97
N GLU A 607 2.68 -8.81 21.25
CA GLU A 607 2.02 -8.12 22.36
C GLU A 607 2.58 -8.58 23.71
N PHE A 608 2.73 -9.89 23.91
CA PHE A 608 3.26 -10.44 25.15
C PHE A 608 4.73 -10.06 25.38
N ALA A 609 5.54 -9.97 24.32
CA ALA A 609 6.91 -9.47 24.41
C ALA A 609 6.96 -8.03 24.96
N SER A 610 6.02 -7.17 24.53
CA SER A 610 5.90 -5.80 25.02
C SER A 610 5.52 -5.75 26.51
N VAL A 611 4.63 -6.65 26.95
CA VAL A 611 4.27 -6.83 28.36
C VAL A 611 5.48 -7.24 29.20
N LEU A 612 6.28 -8.21 28.74
CA LEU A 612 7.50 -8.63 29.46
C LEU A 612 8.47 -7.46 29.64
N ILE A 613 8.70 -6.66 28.59
CA ILE A 613 9.58 -5.47 28.66
C ILE A 613 9.06 -4.48 29.72
N GLN A 614 7.75 -4.23 29.75
CA GLN A 614 7.15 -3.34 30.75
C GLN A 614 7.35 -3.89 32.17
N HIS A 615 7.09 -5.18 32.40
CA HIS A 615 7.24 -5.78 33.73
C HIS A 615 8.70 -5.84 34.20
N GLN A 616 9.66 -6.04 33.29
CA GLN A 616 11.10 -5.93 33.59
C GLN A 616 11.49 -4.51 34.01
N SER A 617 10.96 -3.49 33.32
CA SER A 617 11.14 -2.09 33.73
C SER A 617 10.56 -1.85 35.13
N ASN A 618 9.32 -2.28 35.37
CA ASN A 618 8.67 -2.15 36.68
C ASN A 618 9.48 -2.86 37.78
N LEU A 619 10.03 -4.06 37.54
CA LEU A 619 10.86 -4.74 38.55
C LEU A 619 12.09 -3.92 38.94
N THR A 620 12.67 -3.17 38.00
CA THR A 620 13.80 -2.29 38.26
C THR A 620 13.40 -1.16 39.22
N ASP A 621 12.26 -0.51 38.97
CA ASP A 621 11.74 0.59 39.77
C ASP A 621 11.38 0.14 41.20
N TYR A 622 10.83 -1.07 41.34
CA TYR A 622 10.39 -1.65 42.61
C TYR A 622 11.40 -2.61 43.25
N SER A 623 12.65 -2.64 42.78
CA SER A 623 13.68 -3.60 43.19
C SER A 623 14.01 -3.60 44.71
N ASN A 624 13.69 -2.51 45.42
CA ASN A 624 13.92 -2.40 46.86
C ASN A 624 12.75 -2.94 47.71
N TYR A 625 11.64 -3.35 47.10
CA TYR A 625 10.45 -3.82 47.82
C TYR A 625 10.64 -5.28 48.24
N ALA A 626 10.07 -5.68 49.38
CA ALA A 626 10.29 -7.02 49.94
C ALA A 626 9.80 -8.16 49.02
N GLY A 627 8.76 -7.90 48.24
CA GLY A 627 8.15 -8.80 47.27
C GLY A 627 8.83 -8.83 45.90
N ALA A 628 9.86 -8.00 45.66
CA ALA A 628 10.54 -7.91 44.37
C ALA A 628 11.11 -9.26 43.90
N GLY A 629 11.60 -10.10 44.82
CA GLY A 629 12.07 -11.45 44.49
C GLY A 629 10.95 -12.35 43.96
N ALA A 630 9.79 -12.39 44.63
CA ALA A 630 8.65 -13.20 44.21
C ALA A 630 8.06 -12.70 42.88
N TYR A 631 8.06 -11.39 42.64
CA TYR A 631 7.66 -10.81 41.36
C TYR A 631 8.64 -11.16 40.24
N GLY A 632 9.95 -11.08 40.51
CA GLY A 632 10.99 -11.53 39.58
C GLY A 632 10.88 -13.01 39.22
N ASP A 633 10.51 -13.87 40.16
CA ASP A 633 10.26 -15.29 39.89
C ASP A 633 9.11 -15.48 38.87
N VAL A 634 8.02 -14.71 38.99
CA VAL A 634 6.90 -14.76 38.02
C VAL A 634 7.31 -14.21 36.64
N ILE A 635 8.16 -13.17 36.60
CA ILE A 635 8.72 -12.68 35.33
C ILE A 635 9.56 -13.77 34.65
N MET A 636 10.44 -14.46 35.39
CA MET A 636 11.23 -15.57 34.83
C MET A 636 10.32 -16.72 34.34
N GLU A 637 9.26 -17.07 35.07
CA GLU A 637 8.28 -18.05 34.60
C GLU A 637 7.61 -17.61 33.29
N ALA A 638 7.30 -16.31 33.15
CA ALA A 638 6.71 -15.75 31.94
C ALA A 638 7.70 -15.71 30.77
N GLU A 639 8.97 -15.41 31.01
CA GLU A 639 10.05 -15.48 30.03
C GLU A 639 10.29 -16.90 29.54
N ASP A 640 10.27 -17.89 30.44
CA ASP A 640 10.39 -19.31 30.09
C ASP A 640 9.18 -19.79 29.26
N LEU A 641 7.97 -19.39 29.65
CA LEU A 641 6.74 -19.70 28.91
C LEU A 641 6.80 -19.11 27.48
N PHE A 642 7.17 -17.84 27.36
CA PHE A 642 7.32 -17.15 26.08
C PHE A 642 8.44 -17.74 25.21
N GLY A 643 9.60 -17.99 25.83
CA GLY A 643 10.79 -18.51 25.17
C GLY A 643 10.66 -19.96 24.71
N SER A 644 9.74 -20.73 25.31
CA SER A 644 9.44 -22.09 24.84
C SER A 644 8.85 -22.13 23.44
N GLY A 645 8.15 -21.06 23.03
CA GLY A 645 7.38 -21.02 21.79
C GLY A 645 6.14 -21.90 21.79
N ASP A 646 5.85 -22.67 22.84
CA ASP A 646 4.73 -23.63 22.81
C ASP A 646 3.41 -23.05 23.37
N ALA A 647 3.49 -21.89 24.04
CA ALA A 647 2.37 -21.29 24.74
C ALA A 647 1.21 -20.88 23.80
N SER A 648 -0.02 -21.20 24.19
CA SER A 648 -1.23 -20.75 23.51
C SER A 648 -1.56 -19.29 23.83
N ALA A 649 -2.47 -18.69 23.06
CA ALA A 649 -2.95 -17.33 23.33
C ALA A 649 -3.62 -17.21 24.72
N GLU A 650 -4.35 -18.25 25.14
CA GLU A 650 -4.96 -18.33 26.47
C GLU A 650 -3.90 -18.42 27.58
N GLU A 651 -2.86 -19.24 27.41
CA GLU A 651 -1.79 -19.38 28.41
C GLU A 651 -1.02 -18.06 28.59
N LEU A 652 -0.75 -17.33 27.50
CA LEU A 652 -0.13 -16.01 27.55
C LEU A 652 -1.06 -14.96 28.18
N ALA A 653 -2.37 -15.02 27.93
CA ALA A 653 -3.35 -14.13 28.57
C ALA A 653 -3.45 -14.40 30.09
N GLU A 654 -3.49 -15.67 30.51
CA GLU A 654 -3.45 -16.05 31.92
C GLU A 654 -2.15 -15.61 32.59
N MET A 655 -1.01 -15.75 31.92
CA MET A 655 0.28 -15.30 32.43
C MET A 655 0.33 -13.78 32.60
N ARG A 656 -0.27 -13.00 31.68
CA ARG A 656 -0.39 -11.55 31.84
C ARG A 656 -1.15 -11.17 33.10
N ILE A 657 -2.29 -11.81 33.37
CA ILE A 657 -3.07 -11.57 34.59
C ILE A 657 -2.22 -11.89 35.82
N ARG A 658 -1.44 -12.98 35.79
CA ARG A 658 -0.57 -13.37 36.89
C ARG A 658 0.61 -12.41 37.10
N LEU A 659 1.21 -11.89 36.02
CA LEU A 659 2.23 -10.85 36.08
C LEU A 659 1.71 -9.56 36.73
N GLU A 660 0.51 -9.12 36.34
CA GLU A 660 -0.13 -7.94 36.92
C GLU A 660 -0.47 -8.16 38.40
N GLN A 661 -0.97 -9.34 38.76
CA GLN A 661 -1.20 -9.70 40.16
C GLN A 661 0.11 -9.70 40.97
N ALA A 662 1.17 -10.32 40.44
CA ALA A 662 2.48 -10.37 41.11
C ALA A 662 3.11 -8.97 41.25
N PHE A 663 2.89 -8.09 40.27
CA PHE A 663 3.30 -6.69 40.35
C PHE A 663 2.54 -5.95 41.47
N ASN A 664 1.23 -6.14 41.57
CA ASN A 664 0.41 -5.56 42.64
C ASN A 664 0.81 -6.09 44.02
N ASP A 665 1.06 -7.39 44.16
CA ASP A 665 1.57 -8.01 45.40
C ASP A 665 2.96 -7.46 45.78
N CYS A 666 3.83 -7.21 44.79
CA CYS A 666 5.12 -6.55 45.00
C CYS A 666 4.93 -5.15 45.58
N LYS A 667 4.06 -4.31 45.00
CA LYS A 667 3.77 -2.97 45.51
C LYS A 667 3.24 -3.03 46.96
N LEU A 668 2.32 -3.95 47.24
CA LEU A 668 1.76 -4.15 48.59
C LEU A 668 2.83 -4.54 49.62
N SER A 669 3.85 -5.29 49.23
CA SER A 669 4.93 -5.69 50.13
C SER A 669 5.81 -4.52 50.63
N GLY A 670 5.77 -3.37 49.94
CA GLY A 670 6.48 -2.15 50.32
C GLY A 670 5.70 -1.26 51.30
N VAL A 671 4.46 -1.61 51.63
CA VAL A 671 3.62 -0.82 52.53
C VAL A 671 4.20 -0.87 53.95
N ALA A 672 4.59 0.29 54.46
CA ALA A 672 5.08 0.44 55.82
C ALA A 672 4.56 1.74 56.47
N VAL A 673 4.51 1.75 57.79
CA VAL A 673 4.03 2.88 58.57
C VAL A 673 4.89 4.12 58.31
N ASN A 674 4.24 5.28 58.20
CA ASN A 674 4.78 6.59 57.86
C ASN A 674 5.32 6.72 56.42
N ILE A 675 4.78 5.94 55.47
CA ILE A 675 5.14 6.02 54.05
C ILE A 675 3.91 6.32 53.19
N PHE A 676 4.11 7.09 52.11
CA PHE A 676 3.13 7.23 51.04
C PHE A 676 3.10 5.97 50.19
N VAL A 677 1.91 5.39 50.04
CA VAL A 677 1.63 4.19 49.25
C VAL A 677 0.78 4.55 48.03
N THR A 678 1.00 5.77 47.49
CA THR A 678 0.27 6.34 46.35
C THR A 678 0.35 5.45 45.11
N ASP A 679 1.43 4.70 44.92
CA ASP A 679 1.61 3.75 43.81
C ASP A 679 0.58 2.60 43.78
N LEU A 680 -0.19 2.43 44.86
CA LEU A 680 -1.33 1.50 44.92
C LEU A 680 -2.62 2.09 44.35
N ILE A 681 -2.64 3.40 44.10
CA ILE A 681 -3.73 4.09 43.43
C ILE A 681 -3.45 4.02 41.93
N THR A 682 -4.38 3.49 41.14
CA THR A 682 -4.25 3.51 39.68
C THR A 682 -4.60 4.91 39.17
N ASN A 683 -3.74 5.48 38.33
CA ASN A 683 -3.89 6.79 37.71
C ASN A 683 -4.23 7.93 38.73
N PRO A 684 -3.39 8.14 39.77
CA PRO A 684 -3.69 9.04 40.88
C PRO A 684 -3.73 10.53 40.49
N SER A 685 -2.99 10.91 39.44
CA SER A 685 -2.90 12.28 38.92
C SER A 685 -3.41 12.39 37.48
N PHE A 686 -4.20 11.42 37.03
CA PHE A 686 -4.89 11.43 35.72
C PHE A 686 -3.97 11.53 34.49
N GLU A 687 -2.72 11.10 34.59
CA GLU A 687 -1.76 11.09 33.47
C GLU A 687 -2.01 9.98 32.45
N ASP A 688 -2.73 8.91 32.82
CA ASP A 688 -3.16 7.88 31.89
C ASP A 688 -4.44 8.31 31.15
N LEU A 689 -4.25 8.64 29.87
CA LEU A 689 -5.27 9.09 28.91
C LEU A 689 -5.82 7.94 28.04
N SER A 690 -5.46 6.68 28.30
CA SER A 690 -5.83 5.53 27.47
C SER A 690 -7.35 5.41 27.27
N ALA A 691 -8.14 5.67 28.32
CA ALA A 691 -9.60 5.71 28.25
C ALA A 691 -10.16 6.80 27.31
N GLN A 692 -9.36 7.80 26.94
CA GLN A 692 -9.72 8.91 26.07
C GLN A 692 -8.97 8.89 24.72
N GLY A 693 -8.46 7.72 24.30
CA GLY A 693 -7.69 7.61 23.06
C GLY A 693 -6.37 8.38 23.10
N ASN A 694 -5.73 8.46 24.28
CA ASN A 694 -4.45 9.15 24.51
C ASN A 694 -4.46 10.66 24.25
N THR A 695 -5.64 11.30 24.29
CA THR A 695 -5.79 12.74 24.06
C THR A 695 -6.64 13.39 25.17
N PRO A 696 -6.27 14.57 25.70
CA PRO A 696 -7.12 15.32 26.62
C PRO A 696 -8.39 15.80 25.90
N SER A 697 -9.52 15.87 26.63
CA SER A 697 -10.81 16.23 26.04
C SER A 697 -11.41 17.48 26.68
N SER A 698 -11.98 18.34 25.82
CA SER A 698 -12.79 19.50 26.21
C SER A 698 -14.30 19.20 26.22
N GLY A 699 -14.69 17.95 25.95
CA GLY A 699 -16.09 17.50 25.94
C GLY A 699 -16.41 16.50 27.06
N VAL A 700 -17.28 15.54 26.76
CA VAL A 700 -17.59 14.40 27.64
C VAL A 700 -16.83 13.18 27.14
N ALA A 701 -16.02 12.59 28.00
CA ALA A 701 -15.15 11.46 27.69
C ALA A 701 -15.43 10.25 28.61
N ALA A 702 -14.86 9.10 28.28
CA ALA A 702 -14.99 7.91 29.12
C ALA A 702 -14.33 8.10 30.50
N VAL A 703 -14.77 7.29 31.46
CA VAL A 703 -14.26 7.29 32.84
C VAL A 703 -12.73 7.06 32.85
N PRO A 704 -11.96 7.80 33.68
CA PRO A 704 -10.51 7.58 33.81
C PRO A 704 -10.13 6.13 34.10
N ALA A 705 -9.04 5.67 33.48
CA ALA A 705 -8.54 4.30 33.67
C ALA A 705 -8.30 4.00 35.16
N GLY A 706 -8.80 2.85 35.64
CA GLY A 706 -8.69 2.44 37.05
C GLY A 706 -9.69 3.09 38.01
N TRP A 707 -10.56 4.00 37.55
CA TRP A 707 -11.57 4.66 38.39
C TRP A 707 -12.99 4.19 38.05
N THR A 708 -13.87 4.21 39.06
CA THR A 708 -15.30 3.94 38.91
C THR A 708 -16.08 5.24 39.09
N LEU A 709 -16.83 5.64 38.06
CA LEU A 709 -17.76 6.76 38.13
C LEU A 709 -19.18 6.23 38.38
N LYS A 710 -19.83 6.74 39.41
CA LYS A 710 -21.27 6.57 39.63
C LYS A 710 -21.99 7.90 39.51
N ILE A 711 -23.12 7.87 38.81
CA ILE A 711 -24.02 9.01 38.70
C ILE A 711 -25.41 8.58 39.19
N ASN A 712 -25.97 9.32 40.14
CA ASN A 712 -27.24 8.99 40.81
C ASN A 712 -27.27 7.55 41.37
N GLY A 713 -26.12 7.06 41.86
CA GLY A 713 -25.95 5.72 42.41
C GLY A 713 -25.74 4.61 41.38
N GLU A 714 -25.83 4.89 40.08
CA GLU A 714 -25.59 3.92 39.00
C GLU A 714 -24.15 4.00 38.50
N THR A 715 -23.48 2.85 38.38
CA THR A 715 -22.16 2.77 37.75
C THR A 715 -22.28 3.09 36.25
N VAL A 716 -21.46 4.04 35.78
CA VAL A 716 -21.39 4.40 34.36
C VAL A 716 -20.40 3.48 33.65
N GLU A 717 -20.85 2.82 32.58
CA GLU A 717 -19.98 2.10 31.65
C GLU A 717 -19.68 3.01 30.43
N GLY A 718 -18.41 3.32 30.19
CA GLY A 718 -17.98 4.16 29.06
C GLY A 718 -18.23 5.67 29.26
N THR A 719 -18.75 6.35 28.23
CA THR A 719 -18.91 7.82 28.20
C THR A 719 -20.26 8.26 28.81
N PRO A 720 -20.31 9.20 29.78
CA PRO A 720 -21.53 9.61 30.50
C PRO A 720 -22.44 10.58 29.71
N ASN A 721 -22.56 10.42 28.39
CA ASN A 721 -23.32 11.31 27.49
C ASN A 721 -24.82 11.44 27.85
N GLY A 722 -25.40 10.44 28.54
CA GLY A 722 -26.80 10.45 28.98
C GLY A 722 -27.06 11.20 30.29
N TYR A 723 -26.01 11.50 31.05
CA TYR A 723 -26.10 12.10 32.38
C TYR A 723 -25.51 13.51 32.43
N ILE A 724 -24.46 13.76 31.65
CA ILE A 724 -23.69 15.01 31.65
C ILE A 724 -23.81 15.67 30.28
N SER A 725 -24.36 16.88 30.26
CA SER A 725 -24.52 17.70 29.04
C SER A 725 -23.46 18.79 28.86
N GLY A 726 -22.54 18.92 29.82
CA GLY A 726 -21.47 19.92 29.82
C GLY A 726 -20.12 19.28 29.49
N TRP A 727 -19.23 19.26 30.47
CA TRP A 727 -17.86 18.75 30.38
C TRP A 727 -17.64 17.66 31.44
N CYS A 728 -17.00 16.56 31.08
CA CYS A 728 -16.58 15.50 31.99
C CYS A 728 -15.42 14.74 31.34
N ALA A 729 -14.19 15.07 31.71
CA ALA A 729 -13.00 14.49 31.09
C ALA A 729 -11.73 14.80 31.88
N ILE A 730 -10.66 14.09 31.52
CA ILE A 730 -9.28 14.47 31.80
C ILE A 730 -8.86 15.58 30.83
N ASN A 731 -8.33 16.69 31.36
CA ASN A 731 -7.77 17.78 30.56
C ASN A 731 -6.57 18.43 31.25
N GLY A 732 -5.90 19.35 30.57
CA GLY A 732 -4.68 19.99 31.09
C GLY A 732 -4.91 21.05 32.16
N GLY A 733 -6.14 21.30 32.61
CA GLY A 733 -6.49 22.47 33.43
C GLY A 733 -6.83 23.71 32.58
N ASP A 734 -7.44 24.71 33.23
CA ASP A 734 -7.84 25.96 32.58
C ASP A 734 -6.76 27.03 32.70
N ALA A 735 -6.67 27.91 31.69
CA ALA A 735 -5.90 29.13 31.79
C ALA A 735 -6.56 30.08 32.80
N ILE A 736 -5.78 30.54 33.78
CA ILE A 736 -6.25 31.41 34.87
C ILE A 736 -5.34 32.66 34.97
N SER A 737 -5.65 33.57 35.88
CA SER A 737 -4.77 34.71 36.18
C SER A 737 -4.94 35.08 37.64
N VAL A 738 -4.35 34.27 38.51
CA VAL A 738 -4.56 34.31 39.95
C VAL A 738 -3.23 34.58 40.66
N THR A 739 -3.26 35.38 41.72
CA THR A 739 -2.13 35.47 42.67
C THR A 739 -2.61 34.89 43.99
N ASP A 740 -1.89 33.88 44.52
CA ASP A 740 -2.24 33.27 45.80
C ASP A 740 -1.92 34.20 47.00
N ASN A 741 -2.28 33.74 48.19
CA ASN A 741 -2.05 34.49 49.44
C ASN A 741 -0.57 34.65 49.79
N ASP A 742 0.32 33.85 49.17
CA ASP A 742 1.77 33.90 49.35
C ASP A 742 2.45 34.79 48.30
N GLY A 743 1.69 35.32 47.33
CA GLY A 743 2.16 36.22 46.29
C GLY A 743 2.64 35.53 45.02
N ASN A 744 2.41 34.22 44.86
CA ASN A 744 2.76 33.49 43.65
C ASN A 744 1.68 33.71 42.58
N TYR A 745 2.11 34.01 41.36
CA TYR A 745 1.23 34.18 40.21
C TYR A 745 1.07 32.87 39.44
N TYR A 746 -0.17 32.53 39.09
CA TYR A 746 -0.54 31.37 38.30
C TYR A 746 -1.31 31.85 37.06
N ASP A 747 -0.79 31.49 35.89
CA ASP A 747 -1.45 31.66 34.59
C ASP A 747 -2.18 30.39 34.12
N HIS A 748 -2.03 29.30 34.87
CA HIS A 748 -2.68 28.01 34.63
C HIS A 748 -2.98 27.29 35.94
N GLN A 749 -4.00 26.43 35.95
CA GLN A 749 -4.33 25.64 37.13
C GLN A 749 -3.15 24.73 37.52
N PRO A 750 -2.72 24.73 38.79
CA PRO A 750 -1.62 23.88 39.23
C PRO A 750 -2.08 22.41 39.27
N VAL A 751 -1.37 21.55 38.55
CA VAL A 751 -1.61 20.10 38.47
C VAL A 751 -0.38 19.31 38.92
N ASP A 752 -0.58 18.09 39.41
CA ASP A 752 0.47 17.12 39.65
C ASP A 752 0.75 16.33 38.37
N GLY A 753 1.74 16.77 37.59
CA GLY A 753 1.98 16.26 36.25
C GLY A 753 1.50 17.25 35.19
N SER A 754 0.61 16.82 34.32
CA SER A 754 0.12 17.59 33.17
C SER A 754 -1.39 17.71 33.12
N TYR A 755 -2.13 16.86 33.85
CA TYR A 755 -3.56 16.71 33.70
C TYR A 755 -4.31 16.70 35.04
N LEU A 756 -5.62 16.86 34.96
CA LEU A 756 -6.57 16.71 36.06
C LEU A 756 -7.86 16.13 35.52
N TRP A 757 -8.78 15.73 36.39
CA TRP A 757 -10.13 15.33 36.00
C TRP A 757 -11.19 16.23 36.63
N GLY A 758 -12.32 16.43 35.95
CA GLY A 758 -13.44 17.16 36.54
C GLY A 758 -14.74 17.02 35.77
N ILE A 759 -15.80 17.57 36.37
CA ILE A 759 -17.15 17.56 35.79
C ILE A 759 -17.79 18.94 35.93
N TRP A 760 -18.28 19.48 34.82
CA TRP A 760 -19.16 20.63 34.78
C TRP A 760 -20.45 20.30 34.04
N THR A 761 -21.60 20.61 34.62
CA THR A 761 -22.90 20.60 33.92
C THR A 761 -23.86 21.54 34.63
N SER A 762 -24.85 22.07 33.90
CA SER A 762 -25.79 23.05 34.43
C SER A 762 -26.59 22.54 35.64
N SER A 763 -27.00 21.27 35.61
CA SER A 763 -27.72 20.60 36.69
C SER A 763 -26.90 19.39 37.16
N MET A 764 -26.08 19.59 38.20
CA MET A 764 -25.17 18.56 38.68
C MET A 764 -25.94 17.42 39.35
N PRO A 765 -25.80 16.16 38.88
CA PRO A 765 -26.40 15.01 39.55
C PRO A 765 -25.64 14.66 40.84
N GLU A 766 -26.05 13.59 41.52
CA GLU A 766 -25.19 12.97 42.53
C GLU A 766 -24.04 12.25 41.80
N VAL A 767 -22.80 12.57 42.15
CA VAL A 767 -21.60 12.04 41.51
C VAL A 767 -20.69 11.41 42.56
N GLU A 768 -20.17 10.23 42.25
CA GLU A 768 -19.08 9.57 42.98
C GLU A 768 -18.01 9.13 41.98
N LEU A 769 -16.80 9.64 42.10
CA LEU A 769 -15.61 9.04 41.48
C LEU A 769 -14.89 8.26 42.58
N SER A 770 -14.62 6.97 42.36
CA SER A 770 -14.05 6.13 43.41
C SER A 770 -13.09 5.06 42.88
N GLN A 771 -12.18 4.62 43.73
CA GLN A 771 -11.31 3.46 43.49
C GLN A 771 -11.29 2.58 44.74
N THR A 772 -11.34 1.27 44.53
CA THR A 772 -11.22 0.27 45.60
C THR A 772 -9.81 -0.30 45.59
N ILE A 773 -9.10 -0.14 46.70
CA ILE A 773 -7.76 -0.66 46.93
C ILE A 773 -7.89 -1.84 47.90
N SER A 774 -7.30 -2.97 47.57
CA SER A 774 -7.40 -4.21 48.35
C SER A 774 -6.02 -4.70 48.81
N GLY A 775 -6.00 -5.52 49.86
CA GLY A 775 -4.76 -6.11 50.40
C GLY A 775 -3.92 -5.17 51.26
N LEU A 776 -4.46 -4.01 51.62
CA LEU A 776 -3.79 -3.07 52.52
C LEU A 776 -3.65 -3.67 53.94
N PRO A 777 -2.50 -3.48 54.61
CA PRO A 777 -2.37 -3.76 56.03
C PRO A 777 -3.45 -3.06 56.86
N MET A 778 -3.92 -3.73 57.90
CA MET A 778 -4.85 -3.13 58.85
C MET A 778 -4.20 -1.93 59.55
N GLY A 779 -4.95 -0.83 59.72
CA GLY A 779 -4.48 0.35 60.45
C GLY A 779 -5.14 1.65 60.03
N THR A 780 -4.51 2.77 60.38
CA THR A 780 -4.98 4.12 60.03
C THR A 780 -4.26 4.63 58.80
N TYR A 781 -5.03 5.16 57.85
CA TYR A 781 -4.53 5.78 56.62
C TYR A 781 -5.00 7.22 56.51
N ILE A 782 -4.32 8.00 55.68
CA ILE A 782 -4.77 9.33 55.26
C ILE A 782 -4.83 9.33 53.73
N ALA A 783 -6.02 9.59 53.19
CA ALA A 783 -6.19 9.85 51.76
C ALA A 783 -6.16 11.36 51.52
N TYR A 784 -5.43 11.78 50.49
CA TYR A 784 -5.31 13.15 50.05
C TYR A 784 -5.86 13.27 48.63
N ALA A 785 -6.38 14.45 48.30
CA ALA A 785 -6.57 14.88 46.92
C ALA A 785 -6.52 16.40 46.86
N ASP A 786 -6.09 16.95 45.74
CA ASP A 786 -6.13 18.38 45.50
C ASP A 786 -7.41 18.68 44.71
N VAL A 787 -8.27 19.54 45.28
CA VAL A 787 -9.62 19.79 44.77
C VAL A 787 -9.77 21.27 44.44
N MET A 788 -10.37 21.57 43.30
CA MET A 788 -10.83 22.91 42.96
C MET A 788 -12.36 22.94 43.02
N VAL A 789 -12.88 23.98 43.70
CA VAL A 789 -14.31 24.36 43.67
C VAL A 789 -14.39 25.83 43.30
N GLU A 790 -14.82 26.12 42.07
CA GLU A 790 -14.74 27.45 41.51
C GLU A 790 -15.90 28.34 41.97
N ASN A 791 -15.59 29.60 42.31
CA ASN A 791 -16.58 30.67 42.32
C ASN A 791 -16.59 31.33 40.94
N ASN A 792 -17.59 31.02 40.12
CA ASN A 792 -17.63 31.45 38.73
C ASN A 792 -18.68 32.56 38.49
N TRP A 793 -18.91 32.88 37.21
CA TRP A 793 -19.91 33.88 36.78
C TRP A 793 -21.35 33.57 37.23
N ALA A 794 -21.64 32.34 37.66
CA ALA A 794 -22.95 31.92 38.15
C ALA A 794 -23.12 32.12 39.67
N GLY A 795 -22.03 32.31 40.41
CA GLY A 795 -22.04 32.53 41.87
C GLY A 795 -21.43 31.36 42.66
N ASN A 796 -21.82 31.25 43.94
CA ASN A 796 -21.27 30.27 44.86
C ASN A 796 -21.68 28.83 44.47
N ASN A 797 -20.72 28.05 43.95
CA ASN A 797 -20.93 26.66 43.53
C ASN A 797 -20.76 25.64 44.68
N VAL A 798 -20.62 26.09 45.93
CA VAL A 798 -20.47 25.22 47.10
C VAL A 798 -21.78 24.48 47.36
N THR A 799 -21.68 23.16 47.23
CA THR A 799 -22.73 22.20 47.54
C THR A 799 -22.23 21.36 48.71
N THR A 800 -21.67 20.19 48.41
CA THR A 800 -21.18 19.19 49.37
C THR A 800 -19.98 18.43 48.81
N GLN A 801 -19.20 19.09 47.95
CA GLN A 801 -17.94 18.58 47.40
C GLN A 801 -17.08 18.04 48.54
N ARG A 802 -16.70 16.77 48.44
CA ARG A 802 -16.00 16.09 49.53
C ARG A 802 -15.13 14.98 48.99
N ILE A 803 -13.95 14.87 49.56
CA ILE A 803 -13.19 13.63 49.46
C ILE A 803 -13.73 12.66 50.51
N PHE A 804 -13.68 11.38 50.20
CA PHE A 804 -14.07 10.33 51.12
C PHE A 804 -13.08 9.18 51.09
N ALA A 805 -12.99 8.49 52.22
CA ALA A 805 -12.29 7.22 52.33
C ALA A 805 -13.05 6.33 53.30
N ASN A 806 -13.51 5.17 52.81
CA ASN A 806 -14.44 4.30 53.50
C ASN A 806 -15.67 5.09 54.01
N ASP A 807 -15.79 5.18 55.32
CA ASP A 807 -16.88 5.81 56.06
C ASP A 807 -16.53 7.21 56.61
N CYS A 808 -15.32 7.69 56.31
CA CYS A 808 -14.86 9.03 56.67
C CYS A 808 -14.95 9.98 55.47
N VAL A 809 -15.25 11.25 55.75
CA VAL A 809 -15.37 12.31 54.75
C VAL A 809 -14.70 13.60 55.22
N GLN A 810 -14.09 14.33 54.29
CA GLN A 810 -13.76 15.73 54.48
C GLN A 810 -14.54 16.57 53.50
N VAL A 811 -15.36 17.49 54.01
CA VAL A 811 -16.21 18.36 53.18
C VAL A 811 -15.49 19.68 52.89
N TRP A 812 -15.65 20.19 51.67
CA TRP A 812 -15.23 21.53 51.26
C TRP A 812 -16.11 22.60 51.91
N ALA A 813 -15.89 22.83 53.20
CA ALA A 813 -16.63 23.80 54.01
C ALA A 813 -15.84 24.13 55.29
N THR A 814 -16.30 25.15 56.02
CA THR A 814 -16.05 25.32 57.46
C THR A 814 -17.22 24.76 58.28
N PRO A 815 -17.06 24.45 59.58
CA PRO A 815 -18.14 23.98 60.44
C PRO A 815 -19.37 24.90 60.47
N GLU A 816 -19.18 26.21 60.28
CA GLU A 816 -20.23 27.22 60.31
C GLU A 816 -20.98 27.37 58.97
N THR A 817 -20.42 26.85 57.87
CA THR A 817 -20.93 27.07 56.51
C THR A 817 -21.74 25.89 55.96
N ILE A 818 -21.66 24.71 56.59
CA ILE A 818 -22.50 23.57 56.23
C ILE A 818 -23.90 23.71 56.87
N SER A 819 -24.94 23.60 56.06
CA SER A 819 -26.35 23.76 56.47
C SER A 819 -27.03 22.40 56.65
N GLU A 820 -27.87 22.24 57.68
CA GLU A 820 -28.70 21.03 57.86
C GLU A 820 -29.66 20.78 56.69
N MET A 821 -29.95 21.80 55.89
CA MET A 821 -30.82 21.69 54.70
C MET A 821 -30.13 21.00 53.51
N ASN A 822 -28.81 20.79 53.58
CA ASN A 822 -28.00 20.26 52.49
C ASN A 822 -26.89 19.31 52.99
N ILE A 823 -27.20 18.41 53.91
CA ILE A 823 -26.26 17.39 54.38
C ILE A 823 -26.51 16.08 53.59
N PRO A 824 -25.53 15.58 52.81
CA PRO A 824 -25.62 14.28 52.16
C PRO A 824 -25.67 13.13 53.17
N ALA A 825 -26.17 11.98 52.75
CA ALA A 825 -26.39 10.84 53.64
C ALA A 825 -25.10 10.34 54.33
N ASP A 826 -23.97 10.31 53.62
CA ASP A 826 -22.66 9.91 54.16
C ASP A 826 -22.12 10.94 55.16
N VAL A 827 -22.27 12.24 54.90
CA VAL A 827 -21.90 13.31 55.84
C VAL A 827 -22.77 13.26 57.10
N ALA A 828 -24.09 13.00 56.95
CA ALA A 828 -25.00 12.84 58.09
C ALA A 828 -24.64 11.62 58.95
N ALA A 829 -24.28 10.51 58.31
CA ALA A 829 -23.82 9.31 59.00
C ALA A 829 -22.52 9.55 59.78
N ALA A 830 -21.54 10.21 59.15
CA ALA A 830 -20.28 10.58 59.80
C ALA A 830 -20.49 11.51 61.00
N LYS A 831 -21.33 12.55 60.86
CA LYS A 831 -21.72 13.44 61.96
C LYS A 831 -22.36 12.68 63.13
N ALA A 832 -23.35 11.83 62.83
CA ALA A 832 -24.06 11.05 63.84
C ALA A 832 -23.15 10.01 64.54
N PHE A 833 -22.10 9.56 63.87
CA PHE A 833 -21.10 8.69 64.47
C PHE A 833 -20.17 9.45 65.42
N ASP A 834 -19.63 10.59 64.98
CA ASP A 834 -18.74 11.41 65.80
C ASP A 834 -19.41 11.92 67.08
N GLU A 835 -20.72 12.20 67.05
CA GLU A 835 -21.53 12.58 68.22
C GLU A 835 -21.57 11.50 69.33
N GLN A 836 -21.23 10.24 69.01
CA GLN A 836 -21.18 9.15 69.99
C GLN A 836 -19.90 9.18 70.83
N GLU A 837 -18.84 9.85 70.35
CA GLU A 837 -17.50 9.96 70.96
C GLU A 837 -16.88 8.58 71.25
N ILE A 838 -16.98 7.67 70.29
CA ILE A 838 -16.54 6.27 70.44
C ILE A 838 -15.20 5.97 69.77
N ASP A 839 -14.66 6.90 68.99
CA ASP A 839 -13.43 6.71 68.24
C ASP A 839 -12.37 7.80 68.48
N ASN A 840 -11.14 7.53 68.05
CA ASN A 840 -9.99 8.42 68.17
C ASN A 840 -9.77 9.33 66.95
N ILE A 841 -10.50 9.11 65.84
CA ILE A 841 -10.55 9.99 64.68
C ILE A 841 -11.92 10.65 64.55
N GLN A 842 -11.98 11.76 63.81
CA GLN A 842 -13.25 12.33 63.35
C GLN A 842 -13.60 11.75 61.98
N HIS A 843 -14.79 11.21 61.84
CA HIS A 843 -15.33 10.70 60.58
C HIS A 843 -15.81 11.84 59.69
N LEU A 844 -16.22 12.96 60.27
CA LEU A 844 -16.53 14.19 59.56
C LEU A 844 -15.49 15.27 59.89
N THR A 845 -14.73 15.68 58.88
CA THR A 845 -13.84 16.84 58.97
C THR A 845 -14.19 17.90 57.91
N TYR A 846 -13.61 19.08 58.09
CA TYR A 846 -13.88 20.27 57.29
C TYR A 846 -12.57 20.80 56.72
N ALA A 847 -12.46 20.95 55.40
CA ALA A 847 -11.24 21.44 54.76
C ALA A 847 -10.95 22.91 55.08
N GLY A 848 -11.93 23.65 55.61
CA GLY A 848 -11.78 25.05 55.99
C GLY A 848 -11.81 26.02 54.80
N TYR A 849 -12.14 25.52 53.61
CA TYR A 849 -12.29 26.33 52.41
C TYR A 849 -13.75 26.75 52.20
N THR A 850 -13.94 27.97 51.71
CA THR A 850 -15.22 28.50 51.21
C THR A 850 -15.03 28.98 49.78
N CYS A 851 -16.11 29.12 49.02
CA CYS A 851 -16.07 29.75 47.69
C CYS A 851 -16.93 31.02 47.75
N GLU A 852 -16.27 32.12 48.15
CA GLU A 852 -16.90 33.43 48.36
C GLU A 852 -16.63 34.39 47.20
N SER A 853 -17.60 35.28 46.94
CA SER A 853 -17.46 36.37 45.97
C SER A 853 -16.28 37.27 46.31
N GLY A 854 -15.26 37.28 45.45
CA GLY A 854 -14.04 38.07 45.61
C GLY A 854 -12.80 37.29 46.03
N ASP A 855 -12.89 35.98 46.31
CA ASP A 855 -11.71 35.12 46.46
C ASP A 855 -11.17 34.71 45.08
N ALA A 856 -10.09 35.38 44.67
CA ALA A 856 -9.40 35.11 43.40
C ALA A 856 -8.75 33.72 43.37
N THR A 857 -8.58 33.05 44.51
CA THR A 857 -7.91 31.74 44.61
C THR A 857 -8.84 30.54 44.39
N THR A 858 -10.12 30.77 44.11
CA THR A 858 -11.12 29.70 43.91
C THR A 858 -10.89 28.86 42.66
N SER A 859 -10.14 29.38 41.68
CA SER A 859 -9.72 28.60 40.50
C SER A 859 -8.48 27.72 40.75
N LEU A 860 -7.85 27.79 41.93
CA LEU A 860 -6.71 26.94 42.29
C LEU A 860 -7.18 25.64 42.95
N LEU A 861 -6.45 24.55 42.71
CA LEU A 861 -6.62 23.31 43.47
C LEU A 861 -6.09 23.52 44.89
N LYS A 862 -6.84 23.05 45.89
CA LYS A 862 -6.48 23.13 47.31
C LYS A 862 -6.43 21.73 47.93
N PRO A 863 -5.46 21.45 48.81
CA PRO A 863 -5.29 20.13 49.38
C PRO A 863 -6.42 19.81 50.36
N MET A 864 -7.03 18.64 50.16
CA MET A 864 -7.94 18.01 51.11
C MET A 864 -7.32 16.72 51.64
N GLU A 865 -7.63 16.38 52.89
CA GLU A 865 -7.20 15.13 53.52
C GLU A 865 -8.31 14.48 54.36
N VAL A 866 -8.41 13.16 54.33
CA VAL A 866 -9.32 12.41 55.19
C VAL A 866 -8.55 11.27 55.86
N THR A 867 -8.61 11.23 57.19
CA THR A 867 -8.05 10.11 57.97
C THR A 867 -9.12 9.04 58.12
N PHE A 868 -8.77 7.77 57.88
CA PHE A 868 -9.72 6.66 57.92
C PHE A 868 -9.07 5.35 58.38
N GLY A 869 -9.89 4.36 58.72
CA GLY A 869 -9.46 3.02 59.10
C GLY A 869 -9.56 2.00 57.97
N VAL A 870 -8.56 1.14 57.85
CA VAL A 870 -8.60 -0.09 57.06
C VAL A 870 -8.66 -1.28 58.03
N GLY A 871 -9.67 -2.14 57.84
CA GLY A 871 -9.94 -3.31 58.68
C GLY A 871 -9.14 -4.55 58.29
N GLU A 872 -9.47 -5.70 58.89
CA GLU A 872 -8.84 -7.00 58.58
C GLU A 872 -9.12 -7.48 57.14
N ASP A 873 -10.13 -6.94 56.47
CA ASP A 873 -10.41 -7.20 55.06
C ASP A 873 -9.41 -6.51 54.11
N GLY A 874 -8.64 -5.53 54.61
CA GLY A 874 -7.61 -4.83 53.85
C GLY A 874 -8.16 -3.96 52.73
N ILE A 875 -9.42 -3.51 52.83
CA ILE A 875 -10.12 -2.75 51.79
C ILE A 875 -10.15 -1.26 52.14
N ALA A 876 -9.78 -0.42 51.18
CA ALA A 876 -10.01 1.01 51.18
C ALA A 876 -10.78 1.43 49.94
N VAL A 877 -11.91 2.12 50.10
CA VAL A 877 -12.61 2.79 49.01
C VAL A 877 -12.38 4.28 49.15
N ILE A 878 -11.58 4.87 48.26
CA ILE A 878 -11.25 6.29 48.27
C ILE A 878 -11.88 7.00 47.08
N GLY A 879 -12.11 8.30 47.19
CA GLY A 879 -12.58 9.06 46.05
C GLY A 879 -13.12 10.44 46.38
N PHE A 880 -13.93 10.94 45.45
CA PHE A 880 -14.55 12.25 45.52
C PHE A 880 -16.05 12.14 45.26
N ARG A 881 -16.85 12.93 45.98
CA ARG A 881 -18.30 13.03 45.81
C ARG A 881 -18.75 14.48 45.71
N THR A 882 -19.79 14.70 44.91
CA THR A 882 -20.54 15.96 44.88
C THR A 882 -22.02 15.69 44.66
N ASN A 883 -22.85 16.65 45.00
CA ASN A 883 -24.26 16.70 44.61
C ASN A 883 -24.58 18.11 44.09
N GLY A 884 -25.57 18.28 43.24
CA GLY A 884 -25.99 19.59 42.74
C GLY A 884 -26.88 20.39 43.69
N VAL A 885 -26.82 20.13 44.99
CA VAL A 885 -27.67 20.77 46.00
C VAL A 885 -26.85 21.84 46.73
N ASN A 886 -27.24 23.11 46.66
CA ASN A 886 -26.49 24.21 47.29
C ASN A 886 -26.74 24.30 48.81
N VAL A 887 -26.01 25.20 49.49
CA VAL A 887 -26.11 25.42 50.94
C VAL A 887 -27.53 25.69 51.48
N ASP A 888 -28.46 26.14 50.64
CA ASP A 888 -29.86 26.41 51.02
C ASP A 888 -30.78 25.19 50.80
N GLY A 889 -30.25 24.07 50.32
CA GLY A 889 -31.02 22.86 49.98
C GLY A 889 -31.68 22.91 48.59
N ASN A 890 -31.28 23.86 47.74
CA ASN A 890 -31.86 24.05 46.41
C ASN A 890 -31.03 23.33 45.34
N THR A 891 -31.69 22.83 44.29
CA THR A 891 -31.07 22.34 43.04
C THR A 891 -31.16 23.41 41.94
N PHE A 892 -30.48 23.21 40.80
CA PHE A 892 -30.54 24.14 39.66
C PHE A 892 -31.99 24.44 39.23
N ASP A 893 -32.83 23.40 39.15
CA ASP A 893 -34.25 23.53 38.77
C ASP A 893 -35.10 24.24 39.83
N ASN A 894 -34.56 24.46 41.04
CA ASN A 894 -35.26 25.07 42.17
C ASN A 894 -34.44 26.17 42.87
N GLY A 895 -33.71 26.97 42.08
CA GLY A 895 -33.12 28.23 42.58
C GLY A 895 -31.66 28.16 43.02
N ALA A 896 -30.95 27.06 42.78
CA ALA A 896 -29.49 27.05 42.85
C ALA A 896 -28.85 27.71 41.61
N VAL A 897 -27.58 28.07 41.73
CA VAL A 897 -26.81 28.67 40.63
C VAL A 897 -26.48 27.65 39.55
N ASN A 898 -26.36 28.13 38.30
CA ASN A 898 -26.00 27.30 37.16
C ASN A 898 -24.60 26.69 37.35
N GLY A 899 -24.48 25.36 37.30
CA GLY A 899 -23.20 24.69 37.53
C GLY A 899 -22.82 24.52 39.01
N ALA A 900 -23.77 24.71 39.93
CA ALA A 900 -23.57 24.36 41.34
C ALA A 900 -23.11 22.89 41.45
N GLY A 901 -22.04 22.64 42.19
CA GLY A 901 -21.45 21.30 42.28
C GLY A 901 -20.25 21.07 41.36
N TRP A 902 -19.90 22.02 40.47
CA TRP A 902 -18.69 21.95 39.65
C TRP A 902 -17.44 21.78 40.50
N PHE A 903 -16.56 20.88 40.05
CA PHE A 903 -15.26 20.65 40.63
C PHE A 903 -14.23 20.21 39.59
N LYS A 904 -12.96 20.30 39.98
CA LYS A 904 -11.86 19.52 39.41
C LYS A 904 -11.09 18.85 40.55
N VAL A 905 -10.48 17.72 40.29
CA VAL A 905 -9.70 16.96 41.27
C VAL A 905 -8.45 16.39 40.62
N ASP A 906 -7.39 16.31 41.40
CA ASP A 906 -6.07 15.82 41.01
C ASP A 906 -5.30 15.29 42.22
N ASN A 907 -4.13 14.69 42.00
CA ASN A 907 -3.12 14.37 43.02
C ASN A 907 -3.66 13.52 44.18
N PHE A 908 -4.35 12.42 43.86
CA PHE A 908 -4.77 11.46 44.87
C PHE A 908 -3.55 10.78 45.49
N ARG A 909 -3.41 10.85 46.81
CA ARG A 909 -2.31 10.21 47.54
C ARG A 909 -2.83 9.42 48.72
N LEU A 910 -2.13 8.36 49.08
CA LEU A 910 -2.48 7.53 50.22
C LEU A 910 -1.27 7.39 51.15
N PHE A 911 -1.45 7.67 52.44
CA PHE A 911 -0.39 7.61 53.44
C PHE A 911 -0.76 6.63 54.53
N TYR A 912 0.13 5.66 54.81
CA TYR A 912 -0.09 4.72 55.91
C TYR A 912 0.42 5.32 57.22
N LYS A 913 -0.49 5.72 58.11
CA LYS A 913 -0.18 6.54 59.30
C LYS A 913 0.25 5.70 60.50
N SER A 914 -0.45 4.62 60.79
CA SER A 914 -0.17 3.77 61.96
C SER A 914 -0.86 2.41 61.85
N GLU A 915 -0.37 1.42 62.61
CA GLU A 915 -1.01 0.09 62.73
C GLU A 915 -2.28 0.11 63.60
N GLU A 916 -2.57 1.23 64.27
CA GLU A 916 -3.79 1.37 65.08
C GLU A 916 -5.00 1.52 64.15
N THR A 917 -6.05 0.73 64.37
CA THR A 917 -7.27 0.81 63.56
C THR A 917 -8.33 1.64 64.29
N PRO A 918 -8.84 2.71 63.67
CA PRO A 918 -10.00 3.45 64.15
C PRO A 918 -11.27 2.58 64.14
N THR A 919 -12.25 2.99 64.93
CA THR A 919 -13.57 2.38 65.00
C THR A 919 -14.43 2.85 63.83
N ALA A 920 -14.57 2.02 62.79
CA ALA A 920 -15.48 2.34 61.68
C ALA A 920 -16.96 2.40 62.12
N ILE A 921 -17.75 3.26 61.47
CA ILE A 921 -19.24 3.29 61.44
C ILE A 921 -19.80 1.88 61.23
N ASN A 922 -19.08 1.09 60.43
CA ASN A 922 -19.39 -0.26 60.03
C ASN A 922 -18.61 -1.35 60.78
N ASN A 923 -17.99 -1.11 61.94
CA ASN A 923 -17.34 -2.17 62.74
C ASN A 923 -18.32 -3.20 63.36
N ALA A 924 -19.59 -3.20 62.93
CA ALA A 924 -20.52 -4.31 63.09
C ALA A 924 -20.71 -5.17 61.82
N THR A 925 -20.03 -4.91 60.70
CA THR A 925 -20.29 -5.59 59.42
C THR A 925 -19.01 -6.15 58.82
N SER A 926 -18.71 -7.39 59.20
CA SER A 926 -18.00 -8.33 58.31
C SER A 926 -19.08 -9.25 57.73
N GLY A 927 -19.26 -9.19 56.41
CA GLY A 927 -20.10 -10.11 55.63
C GLY A 927 -21.56 -9.70 55.44
N ASN A 928 -21.89 -9.28 54.21
CA ASN A 928 -23.22 -8.98 53.66
C ASN A 928 -23.98 -7.84 54.34
N SER A 929 -24.29 -6.82 53.55
CA SER A 929 -25.12 -5.65 53.88
C SER A 929 -26.51 -6.08 54.38
N ILE A 930 -26.64 -6.29 55.68
CA ILE A 930 -27.92 -6.55 56.36
C ILE A 930 -28.16 -5.41 57.34
N GLU A 931 -29.20 -4.62 57.07
CA GLU A 931 -29.59 -3.42 57.81
C GLU A 931 -29.76 -3.70 59.33
N ILE A 932 -29.31 -2.78 60.19
CA ILE A 932 -29.57 -2.85 61.64
C ILE A 932 -31.00 -2.35 61.91
N VAL A 933 -31.90 -3.24 62.33
CA VAL A 933 -33.32 -2.93 62.62
C VAL A 933 -33.60 -2.66 64.10
N GLY A 934 -32.60 -2.75 64.98
CA GLY A 934 -32.74 -2.25 66.34
C GLY A 934 -31.52 -2.44 67.23
N GLN A 935 -31.25 -1.48 68.11
CA GLN A 935 -30.10 -1.52 69.02
C GLN A 935 -30.55 -1.59 70.49
N GLU A 936 -29.83 -2.38 71.28
CA GLU A 936 -29.99 -2.45 72.73
C GLU A 936 -28.64 -2.28 73.42
N TYR A 937 -28.58 -1.39 74.41
CA TYR A 937 -27.35 -1.10 75.15
C TYR A 937 -27.39 -1.82 76.50
N TYR A 938 -26.27 -2.41 76.92
CA TYR A 938 -26.12 -3.09 78.19
C TYR A 938 -24.84 -2.61 78.89
N ASN A 939 -24.85 -2.42 80.20
CA ASN A 939 -23.61 -2.15 80.93
C ASN A 939 -22.78 -3.43 81.15
N ALA A 940 -21.58 -3.29 81.71
CA ALA A 940 -20.70 -4.42 82.05
C ALA A 940 -21.34 -5.48 82.96
N ASN A 941 -22.40 -5.13 83.70
CA ASN A 941 -23.15 -6.04 84.57
C ASN A 941 -24.33 -6.72 83.85
N GLY A 942 -24.48 -6.51 82.54
CA GLY A 942 -25.57 -7.06 81.73
C GLY A 942 -26.92 -6.38 81.93
N GLN A 943 -26.97 -5.21 82.54
CA GLN A 943 -28.21 -4.44 82.72
C GLN A 943 -28.45 -3.57 81.49
N ARG A 944 -29.68 -3.59 80.95
CA ARG A 944 -30.05 -2.73 79.83
C ARG A 944 -30.00 -1.25 80.24
N VAL A 945 -29.30 -0.45 79.45
CA VAL A 945 -29.17 1.00 79.61
C VAL A 945 -29.78 1.72 78.40
N SER A 946 -30.06 3.01 78.54
CA SER A 946 -30.76 3.80 77.50
C SER A 946 -29.87 4.21 76.33
N GLY A 947 -28.55 4.01 76.44
CA GLY A 947 -27.55 4.43 75.46
C GLY A 947 -26.15 4.07 75.95
N ILE A 948 -25.13 4.49 75.20
CA ILE A 948 -23.73 4.34 75.59
C ILE A 948 -23.46 5.17 76.86
N GLN A 949 -22.84 4.56 77.86
CA GLN A 949 -22.51 5.17 79.15
C GLN A 949 -20.98 5.19 79.35
N PRO A 950 -20.43 6.12 80.15
CA PRO A 950 -19.02 6.06 80.56
C PRO A 950 -18.66 4.68 81.15
N GLY A 951 -17.54 4.11 80.72
CA GLY A 951 -17.13 2.73 80.94
C GLY A 951 -17.54 1.78 79.81
N LEU A 952 -17.56 0.47 80.12
CA LEU A 952 -17.91 -0.58 79.16
C LEU A 952 -19.43 -0.68 78.95
N THR A 953 -19.87 -0.41 77.72
CA THR A 953 -21.22 -0.67 77.22
C THR A 953 -21.17 -1.78 76.16
N ILE A 954 -21.98 -2.83 76.31
CA ILE A 954 -22.21 -3.86 75.31
C ILE A 954 -23.43 -3.44 74.47
N VAL A 955 -23.23 -3.18 73.18
CA VAL A 955 -24.31 -2.88 72.22
C VAL A 955 -24.73 -4.16 71.53
N LYS A 956 -26.01 -4.49 71.53
CA LYS A 956 -26.60 -5.57 70.74
C LYS A 956 -27.35 -4.97 69.55
N ASN A 957 -26.83 -5.20 68.36
CA ASN A 957 -27.47 -4.86 67.08
C ASN A 957 -28.34 -6.04 66.64
N ARG A 958 -29.64 -5.82 66.47
CA ARG A 958 -30.55 -6.73 65.75
C ARG A 958 -30.50 -6.37 64.28
N LEU A 959 -30.22 -7.35 63.44
CA LEU A 959 -30.11 -7.23 62.00
C LEU A 959 -31.45 -7.60 61.33
N ALA A 960 -31.70 -7.09 60.11
CA ALA A 960 -32.93 -7.27 59.37
C ALA A 960 -33.25 -8.74 59.04
N ASP A 961 -32.24 -9.60 59.00
CA ASP A 961 -32.37 -11.05 58.83
C ASP A 961 -32.74 -11.80 60.13
N GLY A 962 -32.88 -11.07 61.25
CA GLY A 962 -33.21 -11.62 62.56
C GLY A 962 -32.01 -12.03 63.41
N THR A 963 -30.77 -11.88 62.92
CA THR A 963 -29.56 -12.17 63.70
C THR A 963 -29.22 -11.03 64.68
N VAL A 964 -28.43 -11.34 65.72
CA VAL A 964 -28.04 -10.37 66.75
C VAL A 964 -26.52 -10.36 66.90
N LYS A 965 -25.89 -9.21 66.63
CA LYS A 965 -24.45 -9.00 66.83
C LYS A 965 -24.19 -8.13 68.05
N ALA A 966 -23.32 -8.58 68.94
CA ALA A 966 -22.94 -7.83 70.14
C ALA A 966 -21.55 -7.21 69.99
N VAL A 967 -21.44 -5.90 70.23
CA VAL A 967 -20.20 -5.12 70.18
C VAL A 967 -19.92 -4.54 71.57
N LYS A 968 -18.65 -4.44 71.95
CA LYS A 968 -18.22 -3.81 73.21
C LYS A 968 -17.68 -2.42 72.89
N ILE A 969 -18.29 -1.40 73.47
CA ILE A 969 -17.88 0.00 73.39
C ILE A 969 -17.37 0.42 74.75
N ILE A 970 -16.18 1.02 74.82
CA ILE A 970 -15.65 1.61 76.06
C ILE A 970 -15.64 3.12 75.87
N LYS A 971 -16.62 3.81 76.45
CA LYS A 971 -16.67 5.27 76.45
C LYS A 971 -15.84 5.78 77.63
N ARG A 972 -14.88 6.69 77.40
CA ARG A 972 -14.02 7.23 78.46
C ARG A 972 -14.78 8.15 79.41
#